data_AF-A0A7X9DDF6-F1
#
_entry.id   AF-A0A7X9DDF6-F1
#
_cell.length_a   1.000
_cell.length_b   1.000
_cell.length_c   1.000
_cell.angle_alpha   90.00
_cell.angle_beta   90.00
_cell.angle_gamma   90.00
#
_symmetry.space_group_name_H-M   'P 1'
#
loop_
_entity.id
_entity.type
_entity.pdbx_description
1 polymer ?
#
loop_
_entity_poly.entity_id
_entity_poly.type
_entity_poly.pdbx_seq_one_letter_code
_entity_poly.pdbx_strand_id
1 'polypeptide(L)'
;MGKGRLNRITIPGKGYVTIEANTNRTDIVGKLLSKIQVWNSAGTLITEYNFTYNLNNQRHYLTKITQKVDNRYINYREFSYYPGLPAQNSKSQDLWGYYNGAVNSNLFPYTVGFNDGLTLKFTGFANRNPSTNAVAGTINMIKYPTGGYTKFEFENNRAKTSTGNITQQTGNLNQTVVGQKESQPFNVITEILKATITFSIHPMGYYLPEISLWNTDNIQLIKRWGYDNLPSNCTPVQNSDGSQKYSFTEQINLSQGNYKWIIKILKDDYVPPGIQIQPASVNYTYFTQSEPSANGELCGGIRIKTISNYDNGDVLLNQTKYSYLTSQGICSGIMTPKPEFVKQMCIGIPLSPVLAAYLFVREIFETNLNRYNGVPVEYSEVTEEQTDATNNIQRTVYNYSTAGLWRQSYIIAEQYDPFSATFIPYSLNDYGRGLLLKKTDYKLTNGVFTAVKEENNDFNIVETNVPRFRAIAFRKYLNPEGPNSNLRLKYQYGNYDIVSGKVYLTKNTIKETADNGGTIITVTNYEYGNSEFVQPTRVTQEDSRNKSLQTIYSYCYDLPDNIYVAMKNANIIKTPIIITKKTDNAQTEQVKNNFSFFTENGIIKLASVTRKIKTGEEYTEVIIDNYDKKGNILQFHKPGETYTLDISYIWGYDSTYAIAEVKNAKYSDVFHTSFEDSDGVNDAFSKTGSKTRKTNYSKTISGISNGAYILSFWKRTGAVWTMQTTQVNVSNRQYTISLAATTTNPIDEVRFYPSGALMNTYTYDPLIGITSETDPNGRTIYYEYDGFGRLRYIRDNEKNIIQEYKYHYKE
;
A
#
# COMPACT_ATOMS: atom_id res chain seq x y z
N MET A 1 12.83 7.83 29.37
CA MET A 1 11.36 7.99 29.31
C MET A 1 10.77 6.79 28.59
N GLY A 2 10.04 5.92 29.30
CA GLY A 2 9.34 4.81 28.66
C GLY A 2 8.26 5.38 27.75
N LYS A 3 8.25 4.99 26.47
CA LYS A 3 7.15 5.33 25.56
C LYS A 3 5.87 4.77 26.17
N GLY A 4 4.94 5.64 26.57
CA GLY A 4 3.63 5.22 27.06
C GLY A 4 2.97 4.32 26.02
N ARG A 5 2.55 3.12 26.44
CA ARG A 5 1.84 2.20 25.55
C ARG A 5 0.35 2.41 25.75
N LEU A 6 -0.38 2.50 24.63
CA LEU A 6 -1.84 2.55 24.67
C LEU A 6 -2.35 1.26 25.31
N ASN A 7 -3.01 1.38 26.46
CA ASN A 7 -3.56 0.26 27.22
C ASN A 7 -5.09 0.30 27.32
N ARG A 8 -5.70 1.46 27.06
CA ARG A 8 -7.15 1.65 27.11
C ARG A 8 -7.60 2.76 26.17
N ILE A 9 -8.70 2.52 25.48
CA ILE A 9 -9.46 3.51 24.71
C ILE A 9 -10.85 3.56 25.31
N THR A 10 -11.23 4.68 25.94
CA THR A 10 -12.59 4.89 26.43
C THR A 10 -13.41 5.55 25.34
N ILE A 11 -14.58 5.00 25.06
CA ILE A 11 -15.53 5.55 24.11
C ILE A 11 -16.74 6.04 24.93
N PRO A 12 -16.87 7.35 25.15
CA PRO A 12 -17.94 7.91 25.98
C PRO A 12 -19.32 7.39 25.55
N GLY A 13 -20.12 6.97 26.53
CA GLY A 13 -21.44 6.37 26.29
C GLY A 13 -21.44 4.94 25.73
N LYS A 14 -20.33 4.45 25.18
CA LYS A 14 -20.26 3.11 24.57
C LYS A 14 -19.53 2.05 25.39
N GLY A 15 -18.54 2.46 26.20
CA GLY A 15 -17.71 1.54 26.97
C GLY A 15 -16.24 1.79 26.72
N TYR A 16 -15.42 0.74 26.70
CA TYR A 16 -13.98 0.89 26.53
C TYR A 16 -13.33 -0.35 25.93
N VAL A 17 -12.20 -0.16 25.28
CA VAL A 17 -11.34 -1.21 24.77
C VAL A 17 -10.07 -1.24 25.62
N THR A 18 -9.67 -2.41 26.11
CA THR A 18 -8.35 -2.60 26.77
C THR A 18 -7.40 -3.34 25.84
N ILE A 19 -6.12 -2.99 25.93
CA ILE A 19 -5.04 -3.51 25.10
C ILE A 19 -3.92 -3.96 26.01
N GLU A 20 -3.58 -5.25 25.99
CA GLU A 20 -2.52 -5.83 26.81
C GLU A 20 -1.37 -6.31 25.93
N ALA A 21 -0.13 -6.05 26.35
CA ALA A 21 1.08 -6.51 25.68
C ALA A 21 2.01 -7.19 26.68
N ASN A 22 1.77 -8.47 26.95
CA ASN A 22 2.44 -9.22 28.03
C ASN A 22 3.55 -10.16 27.52
N THR A 23 3.50 -10.58 26.25
CA THR A 23 4.45 -11.52 25.65
C THR A 23 5.79 -10.84 25.40
N ASN A 24 6.88 -11.36 25.96
CA ASN A 24 8.23 -10.83 25.72
C ASN A 24 8.66 -11.03 24.27
N ARG A 25 9.26 -9.97 23.70
CA ARG A 25 9.99 -10.08 22.43
C ARG A 25 11.33 -10.79 22.67
N THR A 26 11.71 -11.66 21.74
CA THR A 26 13.01 -12.37 21.73
C THR A 26 14.06 -11.71 20.82
N ASP A 27 13.68 -10.70 20.02
CA ASP A 27 14.52 -10.05 19.02
C ASP A 27 15.09 -8.70 19.50
N ILE A 28 14.27 -7.91 20.19
CA ILE A 28 14.63 -6.64 20.85
C ILE A 28 13.88 -6.51 22.18
N VAL A 29 14.33 -5.58 23.04
CA VAL A 29 13.61 -5.25 24.28
C VAL A 29 12.22 -4.69 23.94
N GLY A 30 11.18 -5.42 24.32
CA GLY A 30 9.79 -5.02 24.05
C GLY A 30 8.78 -6.10 24.42
N LYS A 31 7.50 -5.81 24.19
CA LYS A 31 6.42 -6.80 24.32
C LYS A 31 5.57 -6.84 23.05
N LEU A 32 4.99 -7.99 22.76
CA LEU A 32 3.99 -8.19 21.71
C LEU A 32 2.59 -8.03 22.29
N LEU A 33 1.65 -7.57 21.45
CA LEU A 33 0.23 -7.51 21.76
C LEU A 33 -0.27 -8.91 22.11
N SER A 34 -0.76 -9.13 23.32
CA SER A 34 -1.25 -10.44 23.78
C SER A 34 -2.76 -10.53 23.76
N LYS A 35 -3.46 -9.42 24.05
CA LYS A 35 -4.92 -9.42 24.22
C LYS A 35 -5.55 -8.08 23.88
N ILE A 36 -6.73 -8.11 23.28
CA ILE A 36 -7.65 -6.97 23.16
C ILE A 36 -9.00 -7.39 23.75
N GLN A 37 -9.57 -6.57 24.62
CA GLN A 37 -10.91 -6.79 25.16
C GLN A 37 -11.80 -5.59 24.89
N VAL A 38 -13.06 -5.86 24.56
CA VAL A 38 -14.08 -4.85 24.34
C VAL A 38 -15.09 -4.97 25.46
N TRP A 39 -15.34 -3.87 26.16
CA TRP A 39 -16.22 -3.78 27.31
C TRP A 39 -17.32 -2.78 27.02
N ASN A 40 -18.55 -3.10 27.41
CA ASN A 40 -19.65 -2.15 27.33
C ASN A 40 -19.55 -1.08 28.43
N SER A 41 -20.44 -0.08 28.38
CA SER A 41 -20.50 1.00 29.37
C SER A 41 -20.82 0.53 30.80
N ALA A 42 -21.46 -0.64 30.96
CA ALA A 42 -21.75 -1.26 32.25
C ALA A 42 -20.55 -2.04 32.85
N GLY A 43 -19.44 -2.14 32.13
CA GLY A 43 -18.26 -2.89 32.58
C GLY A 43 -18.36 -4.41 32.34
N THR A 44 -19.30 -4.86 31.53
CA THR A 44 -19.40 -6.25 31.07
C THR A 44 -18.52 -6.47 29.84
N LEU A 45 -17.77 -7.57 29.83
CA LEU A 45 -16.97 -7.97 28.67
C LEU A 45 -17.88 -8.40 27.52
N ILE A 46 -17.79 -7.69 26.39
CA ILE A 46 -18.50 -8.04 25.15
C ILE A 46 -17.75 -9.15 24.42
N THR A 47 -16.45 -8.95 24.18
CA THR A 47 -15.61 -9.91 23.45
C THR A 47 -14.14 -9.75 23.84
N GLU A 48 -13.38 -10.80 23.64
CA GLU A 48 -11.93 -10.84 23.87
C GLU A 48 -11.23 -11.51 22.71
N TYR A 49 -10.14 -10.92 22.25
CA TYR A 49 -9.23 -11.48 21.26
C TYR A 49 -7.88 -11.76 21.90
N ASN A 50 -7.43 -13.01 21.85
CA ASN A 50 -6.08 -13.40 22.28
C ASN A 50 -5.19 -13.68 21.07
N PHE A 51 -3.94 -13.24 21.16
CA PHE A 51 -2.96 -13.28 20.07
C PHE A 51 -1.82 -14.24 20.43
N THR A 52 -1.61 -15.26 19.60
CA THR A 52 -0.58 -16.29 19.78
C THR A 52 0.52 -16.14 18.74
N TYR A 53 1.78 -16.17 19.17
CA TYR A 53 2.93 -15.97 18.30
C TYR A 53 3.87 -17.18 18.30
N ASN A 54 4.48 -17.45 17.16
CA ASN A 54 5.70 -18.25 17.08
C ASN A 54 6.91 -17.31 17.24
N LEU A 55 7.83 -17.64 18.14
CA LEU A 55 8.98 -16.80 18.52
C LEU A 55 10.35 -17.35 18.07
N ASN A 56 10.36 -18.30 17.13
CA ASN A 56 11.57 -18.97 16.66
C ASN A 56 12.54 -18.01 15.95
N ASN A 57 13.85 -18.28 16.05
CA ASN A 57 14.91 -17.56 15.35
C ASN A 57 14.92 -16.03 15.54
N GLN A 58 14.48 -15.52 16.70
CA GLN A 58 14.36 -14.07 16.93
C GLN A 58 13.47 -13.39 15.87
N ARG A 59 12.43 -14.09 15.40
CA ARG A 59 11.36 -13.58 14.53
C ARG A 59 10.02 -13.92 15.14
N HIS A 60 9.07 -12.99 15.06
CA HIS A 60 7.76 -13.15 15.68
C HIS A 60 6.68 -13.19 14.62
N TYR A 61 5.98 -14.32 14.53
CA TYR A 61 4.87 -14.52 13.60
C TYR A 61 3.59 -14.70 14.39
N LEU A 62 2.57 -13.90 14.10
CA LEU A 62 1.24 -14.11 14.67
C LEU A 62 0.66 -15.38 14.04
N THR A 63 0.52 -16.46 14.78
CA THR A 63 0.05 -17.75 14.25
C THR A 63 -1.45 -17.94 14.42
N LYS A 64 -2.04 -17.32 15.43
CA LYS A 64 -3.44 -17.54 15.78
C LYS A 64 -4.03 -16.36 16.54
N ILE A 65 -5.28 -16.04 16.22
CA ILE A 65 -6.16 -15.21 17.02
C ILE A 65 -7.33 -16.09 17.48
N THR A 66 -7.58 -16.13 18.78
CA THR A 66 -8.81 -16.73 19.32
C THR A 66 -9.75 -15.65 19.82
N GLN A 67 -11.05 -15.81 19.53
CA GLN A 67 -12.09 -14.92 20.04
C GLN A 67 -12.90 -15.62 21.12
N LYS A 68 -13.25 -14.89 22.18
CA LYS A 68 -14.21 -15.35 23.20
C LYS A 68 -15.64 -15.07 22.74
N VAL A 69 -16.46 -16.12 22.67
CA VAL A 69 -17.88 -16.11 22.29
C VAL A 69 -18.62 -17.01 23.28
N ASP A 70 -19.66 -16.51 23.95
CA ASP A 70 -20.47 -17.29 24.93
C ASP A 70 -19.63 -18.07 25.95
N ASN A 71 -18.61 -17.41 26.50
CA ASN A 71 -17.65 -17.96 27.46
C ASN A 71 -16.76 -19.12 26.95
N ARG A 72 -16.71 -19.35 25.63
CA ARG A 72 -15.80 -20.30 24.96
C ARG A 72 -14.84 -19.54 24.06
N TYR A 73 -13.62 -20.05 23.93
CA TYR A 73 -12.67 -19.54 22.94
C TYR A 73 -12.79 -20.36 21.66
N ILE A 74 -12.93 -19.66 20.55
CA ILE A 74 -12.92 -20.26 19.22
C ILE A 74 -11.73 -19.74 18.42
N ASN A 75 -11.32 -20.50 17.41
CA ASN A 75 -10.29 -20.04 16.48
C ASN A 75 -10.92 -18.99 15.57
N TYR A 76 -10.52 -17.73 15.73
CA TYR A 76 -11.01 -16.64 14.90
C TYR A 76 -10.21 -16.56 13.61
N ARG A 77 -8.88 -16.57 13.70
CA ARG A 77 -8.01 -16.65 12.52
C ARG A 77 -6.76 -17.45 12.82
N GLU A 78 -6.30 -18.22 11.85
CA GLU A 78 -4.98 -18.87 11.90
C GLU A 78 -4.16 -18.43 10.70
N PHE A 79 -2.85 -18.28 10.91
CA PHE A 79 -1.94 -17.74 9.91
C PHE A 79 -0.76 -18.69 9.74
N SER A 80 -0.42 -18.98 8.49
CA SER A 80 0.80 -19.69 8.12
C SER A 80 1.70 -18.78 7.30
N TYR A 81 3.02 -19.00 7.40
CA TYR A 81 4.03 -18.17 6.75
C TYR A 81 5.02 -19.06 6.00
N TYR A 82 5.66 -18.51 4.97
CA TYR A 82 6.79 -19.17 4.33
C TYR A 82 7.96 -19.34 5.32
N PRO A 83 8.58 -20.52 5.41
CA PRO A 83 9.64 -20.79 6.39
C PRO A 83 10.97 -20.14 5.98
N GLY A 84 11.96 -20.20 6.88
CA GLY A 84 13.37 -19.94 6.53
C GLY A 84 13.86 -18.50 6.70
N LEU A 85 13.04 -17.57 7.20
CA LEU A 85 13.52 -16.21 7.43
C LEU A 85 14.57 -16.21 8.57
N PRO A 86 15.77 -15.67 8.36
CA PRO A 86 16.83 -15.66 9.36
C PRO A 86 16.56 -14.62 10.45
N ALA A 87 17.36 -14.64 11.53
CA ALA A 87 17.28 -13.66 12.62
C ALA A 87 17.36 -12.21 12.12
N GLN A 88 16.80 -11.27 12.90
CA GLN A 88 16.66 -9.86 12.52
C GLN A 88 17.98 -9.17 12.13
N ASN A 89 19.10 -9.59 12.71
CA ASN A 89 20.43 -9.01 12.49
C ASN A 89 21.26 -9.74 11.42
N SER A 90 20.68 -10.75 10.75
CA SER A 90 21.35 -11.54 9.71
C SER A 90 21.89 -10.67 8.58
N LYS A 91 23.05 -11.06 8.04
CA LYS A 91 23.70 -10.39 6.90
C LYS A 91 23.33 -11.02 5.55
N SER A 92 22.57 -12.12 5.56
CA SER A 92 22.07 -12.84 4.39
C SER A 92 20.97 -12.07 3.66
N GLN A 93 21.27 -10.85 3.23
CA GLN A 93 20.30 -9.97 2.59
C GLN A 93 20.85 -9.41 1.28
N ASP A 94 19.97 -9.19 0.31
CA ASP A 94 20.28 -8.53 -0.95
C ASP A 94 20.52 -7.02 -0.76
N LEU A 95 20.78 -6.30 -1.85
CA LEU A 95 20.99 -4.84 -1.85
C LEU A 95 19.81 -4.03 -1.31
N TRP A 96 18.59 -4.57 -1.38
CA TRP A 96 17.35 -3.92 -0.92
C TRP A 96 16.94 -4.36 0.50
N GLY A 97 17.69 -5.28 1.12
CA GLY A 97 17.45 -5.77 2.48
C GLY A 97 16.55 -7.01 2.56
N TYR A 98 16.20 -7.63 1.44
CA TYR A 98 15.43 -8.88 1.45
C TYR A 98 16.33 -10.09 1.66
N TYR A 99 15.81 -11.12 2.33
CA TYR A 99 16.57 -12.35 2.57
C TYR A 99 16.99 -13.00 1.25
N ASN A 100 18.29 -13.25 1.06
CA ASN A 100 18.80 -13.83 -0.17
C ASN A 100 19.39 -15.24 -0.02
N GLY A 101 19.46 -15.76 1.21
CA GLY A 101 20.01 -17.10 1.50
C GLY A 101 21.52 -17.23 1.38
N ALA A 102 22.26 -16.17 1.04
CA ALA A 102 23.71 -16.22 1.00
C ALA A 102 24.32 -16.18 2.41
N VAL A 103 25.39 -16.93 2.64
CA VAL A 103 26.14 -16.87 3.91
C VAL A 103 27.09 -15.68 3.84
N ASN A 104 26.67 -14.56 4.42
CA ASN A 104 27.44 -13.32 4.42
C ASN A 104 27.99 -13.04 5.82
N SER A 105 29.27 -12.70 5.92
CA SER A 105 29.90 -12.26 7.18
C SER A 105 29.80 -10.74 7.40
N ASN A 106 29.51 -9.98 6.35
CA ASN A 106 29.29 -8.53 6.37
C ASN A 106 28.29 -8.14 5.26
N LEU A 107 28.19 -6.84 4.92
CA LEU A 107 27.29 -6.36 3.87
C LEU A 107 28.02 -5.80 2.65
N PHE A 108 29.35 -5.83 2.62
CA PHE A 108 30.17 -5.18 1.61
C PHE A 108 30.16 -5.98 0.28
N PRO A 109 29.70 -5.39 -0.85
CA PRO A 109 29.42 -6.14 -2.08
C PRO A 109 30.57 -6.29 -3.09
N TYR A 110 31.76 -5.67 -2.91
CA TYR A 110 32.73 -5.48 -4.02
C TYR A 110 34.23 -5.64 -3.68
N THR A 111 35.02 -6.17 -4.64
CA THR A 111 36.49 -6.34 -4.59
C THR A 111 37.29 -5.16 -5.14
N VAL A 112 38.09 -4.50 -4.30
CA VAL A 112 38.99 -3.41 -4.75
C VAL A 112 40.29 -3.99 -5.36
N GLY A 113 40.52 -3.79 -6.66
CA GLY A 113 41.84 -3.92 -7.29
C GLY A 113 42.58 -2.58 -7.35
N PHE A 114 43.92 -2.61 -7.23
CA PHE A 114 44.78 -1.43 -7.31
C PHE A 114 45.69 -1.52 -8.56
N ASN A 115 45.97 -0.38 -9.20
CA ASN A 115 46.78 -0.31 -10.43
C ASN A 115 48.30 -0.40 -10.19
N ASP A 116 48.74 -0.47 -8.94
CA ASP A 116 50.13 -0.38 -8.48
C ASP A 116 50.68 -1.72 -7.95
N GLY A 117 49.98 -2.84 -8.19
CA GLY A 117 50.42 -4.18 -7.76
C GLY A 117 50.19 -4.48 -6.28
N LEU A 118 49.68 -3.53 -5.51
CA LEU A 118 49.31 -3.70 -4.09
C LEU A 118 47.91 -4.33 -4.02
N THR A 119 47.81 -5.62 -3.73
CA THR A 119 46.49 -6.27 -3.56
C THR A 119 46.10 -6.30 -2.08
N LEU A 120 45.33 -5.31 -1.60
CA LEU A 120 44.62 -5.49 -0.32
C LEU A 120 43.45 -6.46 -0.57
N LYS A 121 43.70 -7.75 -0.32
CA LYS A 121 42.65 -8.77 -0.32
C LYS A 121 41.76 -8.55 0.90
N PHE A 122 40.70 -7.76 0.74
CA PHE A 122 39.56 -7.89 1.63
C PHE A 122 38.97 -9.29 1.42
N THR A 123 39.23 -10.21 2.34
CA THR A 123 38.59 -11.53 2.34
C THR A 123 37.21 -11.40 2.97
N GLY A 124 36.17 -11.94 2.32
CA GLY A 124 34.82 -12.05 2.89
C GLY A 124 33.77 -11.07 2.36
N PHE A 125 33.75 -10.73 1.06
CA PHE A 125 32.64 -9.94 0.48
C PHE A 125 31.30 -10.65 0.60
N ALA A 126 30.24 -9.86 0.75
CA ALA A 126 28.88 -10.33 0.82
C ALA A 126 28.30 -10.54 -0.59
N ASN A 127 27.67 -11.69 -0.82
CA ASN A 127 26.77 -11.83 -1.96
C ASN A 127 25.48 -11.07 -1.63
N ARG A 128 25.25 -9.97 -2.35
CA ARG A 128 24.08 -9.09 -2.20
C ARG A 128 23.09 -9.22 -3.37
N ASN A 129 23.18 -10.29 -4.16
CA ASN A 129 22.26 -10.54 -5.26
C ASN A 129 20.86 -10.93 -4.72
N PRO A 130 19.78 -10.52 -5.40
CA PRO A 130 18.43 -10.96 -5.07
C PRO A 130 18.27 -12.47 -5.33
N SER A 131 17.35 -13.11 -4.62
CA SER A 131 17.13 -14.55 -4.66
C SER A 131 15.68 -14.91 -4.37
N THR A 132 15.26 -16.10 -4.79
CA THR A 132 13.92 -16.66 -4.52
C THR A 132 13.62 -16.85 -3.04
N ASN A 133 14.64 -16.80 -2.18
CA ASN A 133 14.49 -16.81 -0.74
C ASN A 133 13.78 -15.57 -0.17
N ALA A 134 13.59 -14.50 -0.96
CA ALA A 134 12.95 -13.26 -0.51
C ALA A 134 11.50 -13.45 0.00
N VAL A 135 10.83 -14.55 -0.37
CA VAL A 135 9.48 -14.90 0.12
C VAL A 135 9.46 -15.36 1.59
N ALA A 136 10.62 -15.66 2.19
CA ALA A 136 10.65 -16.18 3.54
C ALA A 136 10.00 -15.23 4.56
N GLY A 137 9.20 -15.78 5.47
CA GLY A 137 8.50 -15.04 6.52
C GLY A 137 7.30 -14.23 6.06
N THR A 138 6.93 -14.28 4.77
CA THR A 138 5.70 -13.66 4.29
C THR A 138 4.51 -14.60 4.51
N ILE A 139 3.31 -14.03 4.56
CA ILE A 139 2.11 -14.81 4.81
C ILE A 139 1.86 -15.79 3.65
N ASN A 140 1.56 -17.04 3.98
CA ASN A 140 1.24 -18.09 3.03
C ASN A 140 -0.27 -18.41 3.04
N MET A 141 -0.91 -18.33 4.21
CA MET A 141 -2.31 -18.71 4.35
C MET A 141 -3.00 -17.97 5.51
N ILE A 142 -4.28 -17.63 5.33
CA ILE A 142 -5.20 -17.22 6.40
C ILE A 142 -6.35 -18.22 6.45
N LYS A 143 -6.54 -18.91 7.57
CA LYS A 143 -7.72 -19.72 7.85
C LYS A 143 -8.73 -18.90 8.65
N TYR A 144 -9.99 -18.95 8.25
CA TYR A 144 -11.10 -18.17 8.81
C TYR A 144 -11.87 -18.96 9.90
N PRO A 145 -12.74 -18.32 10.71
CA PRO A 145 -13.50 -19.02 11.74
C PRO A 145 -14.42 -20.13 11.19
N THR A 146 -14.69 -20.06 9.88
CA THR A 146 -15.55 -20.93 9.10
C THR A 146 -14.89 -22.27 8.77
N GLY A 147 -13.57 -22.34 8.93
CA GLY A 147 -12.74 -23.46 8.49
C GLY A 147 -12.16 -23.30 7.09
N GLY A 148 -12.80 -22.52 6.20
CA GLY A 148 -12.23 -22.15 4.90
C GLY A 148 -11.00 -21.27 5.02
N TYR A 149 -10.24 -21.12 3.94
CA TYR A 149 -8.96 -20.41 3.96
C TYR A 149 -8.60 -19.74 2.64
N THR A 150 -7.76 -18.71 2.72
CA THR A 150 -7.12 -18.08 1.57
C THR A 150 -5.64 -18.43 1.57
N LYS A 151 -5.14 -18.94 0.45
CA LYS A 151 -3.71 -19.14 0.17
C LYS A 151 -3.16 -17.99 -0.67
N PHE A 152 -1.96 -17.55 -0.33
CA PHE A 152 -1.21 -16.51 -1.02
C PHE A 152 0.09 -17.11 -1.54
N GLU A 153 0.26 -17.05 -2.86
CA GLU A 153 1.52 -17.41 -3.51
C GLU A 153 2.23 -16.13 -3.93
N PHE A 154 3.48 -15.96 -3.49
CA PHE A 154 4.32 -14.82 -3.86
C PHE A 154 5.44 -15.27 -4.80
N GLU A 155 5.89 -14.34 -5.63
CA GLU A 155 7.11 -14.48 -6.43
C GLU A 155 7.98 -13.22 -6.29
N ASN A 156 9.24 -13.28 -6.66
CA ASN A 156 10.11 -12.11 -6.64
C ASN A 156 9.65 -11.04 -7.63
N ASN A 157 9.95 -9.79 -7.29
CA ASN A 157 9.91 -8.73 -8.26
C ASN A 157 10.87 -8.99 -9.41
N ARG A 158 10.45 -8.56 -10.61
CA ARG A 158 11.27 -8.58 -11.81
C ARG A 158 11.14 -7.29 -12.56
N ALA A 159 12.24 -6.82 -13.14
CA ALA A 159 12.24 -5.59 -13.90
C ALA A 159 13.11 -5.68 -15.16
N LYS A 160 12.80 -4.83 -16.14
CA LYS A 160 13.67 -4.56 -17.28
C LYS A 160 14.96 -3.90 -16.78
N THR A 161 16.10 -4.40 -17.23
CA THR A 161 17.38 -3.68 -17.11
C THR A 161 17.60 -2.85 -18.37
N SER A 162 17.86 -1.55 -18.22
CA SER A 162 18.14 -0.64 -19.35
C SER A 162 19.53 -0.84 -19.95
N THR A 163 20.37 -1.66 -19.30
CA THR A 163 21.69 -2.07 -19.75
C THR A 163 21.78 -3.56 -19.53
N GLY A 164 21.87 -4.37 -20.58
CA GLY A 164 22.10 -5.80 -20.43
C GLY A 164 23.34 -6.04 -19.55
N ASN A 165 23.32 -7.10 -18.74
CA ASN A 165 24.41 -7.38 -17.82
C ASN A 165 25.70 -7.70 -18.58
N ILE A 166 26.75 -6.92 -18.30
CA ILE A 166 28.10 -7.22 -18.76
C ILE A 166 28.65 -8.35 -17.87
N THR A 167 28.87 -9.52 -18.45
CA THR A 167 29.39 -10.70 -17.74
C THR A 167 30.76 -11.07 -18.27
N GLN A 168 31.72 -11.32 -17.38
CA GLN A 168 33.01 -11.90 -17.77
C GLN A 168 32.85 -13.40 -18.02
N GLN A 169 33.25 -13.85 -19.20
CA GLN A 169 33.27 -15.24 -19.62
C GLN A 169 34.72 -15.73 -19.73
N THR A 170 34.91 -17.04 -19.63
CA THR A 170 36.21 -17.70 -19.79
C THR A 170 36.11 -18.81 -20.82
N GLY A 171 37.09 -18.92 -21.71
CA GLY A 171 37.22 -20.00 -22.68
C GLY A 171 38.61 -20.61 -22.66
N ASN A 172 38.70 -21.86 -23.14
CA ASN A 172 39.96 -22.56 -23.34
C ASN A 172 39.88 -23.34 -24.66
N LEU A 173 40.96 -23.29 -25.43
CA LEU A 173 41.14 -24.08 -26.65
C LEU A 173 42.53 -24.71 -26.61
N ASN A 174 42.61 -26.04 -26.71
CA ASN A 174 43.87 -26.80 -26.73
C ASN A 174 43.92 -27.72 -27.95
N GLN A 175 45.09 -27.81 -28.58
CA GLN A 175 45.41 -28.70 -29.69
C GLN A 175 46.70 -29.47 -29.38
N THR A 176 46.65 -30.80 -29.50
CA THR A 176 47.75 -31.72 -29.15
C THR A 176 48.19 -32.60 -30.33
N VAL A 177 47.54 -32.48 -31.48
CA VAL A 177 47.82 -33.28 -32.69
C VAL A 177 47.99 -32.36 -33.91
N VAL A 178 48.64 -32.86 -34.95
CA VAL A 178 48.75 -32.15 -36.24
C VAL A 178 47.35 -31.92 -36.83
N GLY A 179 47.09 -30.70 -37.28
CA GLY A 179 45.79 -30.28 -37.81
C GLY A 179 45.35 -28.92 -37.27
N GLN A 180 44.10 -28.56 -37.56
CA GLN A 180 43.49 -27.31 -37.15
C GLN A 180 42.31 -27.59 -36.20
N LYS A 181 42.18 -26.76 -35.17
CA LYS A 181 41.04 -26.77 -34.25
C LYS A 181 40.57 -25.36 -33.97
N GLU A 182 39.26 -25.20 -33.90
CA GLU A 182 38.60 -23.90 -33.72
C GLU A 182 37.81 -23.89 -32.41
N SER A 183 37.72 -22.73 -31.76
CA SER A 183 36.75 -22.51 -30.69
C SER A 183 35.36 -22.35 -31.30
N GLN A 184 34.32 -22.56 -30.47
CA GLN A 184 33.01 -22.01 -30.80
C GLN A 184 33.13 -20.48 -30.92
N PRO A 185 32.40 -19.84 -31.85
CA PRO A 185 32.32 -18.38 -31.91
C PRO A 185 31.79 -17.80 -30.60
N PHE A 186 32.31 -16.64 -30.20
CA PHE A 186 31.89 -15.93 -29.00
C PHE A 186 31.73 -14.43 -29.29
N ASN A 187 30.69 -13.83 -28.71
CA ASN A 187 30.37 -12.42 -28.87
C ASN A 187 31.15 -11.57 -27.85
N VAL A 188 31.64 -10.39 -28.24
CA VAL A 188 32.35 -9.44 -27.38
C VAL A 188 31.65 -8.09 -27.42
N ILE A 189 31.44 -7.47 -26.25
CA ILE A 189 30.75 -6.16 -26.14
C ILE A 189 31.61 -5.04 -25.51
N THR A 190 32.75 -5.37 -24.90
CA THR A 190 33.72 -4.38 -24.41
C THR A 190 34.97 -4.46 -25.25
N GLU A 191 35.70 -3.36 -25.38
CA GLU A 191 36.94 -3.35 -26.15
C GLU A 191 38.12 -4.07 -25.48
N ILE A 192 37.93 -5.03 -24.57
CA ILE A 192 39.03 -5.69 -23.86
C ILE A 192 38.83 -7.21 -23.79
N LEU A 193 39.75 -7.95 -24.40
CA LEU A 193 39.94 -9.39 -24.24
C LEU A 193 41.30 -9.66 -23.60
N LYS A 194 41.38 -10.58 -22.63
CA LYS A 194 42.66 -11.03 -22.05
C LYS A 194 42.89 -12.50 -22.37
N ALA A 195 44.02 -12.84 -22.96
CA ALA A 195 44.36 -14.21 -23.33
C ALA A 195 45.75 -14.61 -22.84
N THR A 196 45.86 -15.79 -22.24
CA THR A 196 47.11 -16.49 -21.97
C THR A 196 47.33 -17.54 -23.06
N ILE A 197 48.41 -17.36 -23.81
CA ILE A 197 48.76 -18.15 -24.98
C ILE A 197 49.98 -18.99 -24.64
N THR A 198 49.95 -20.27 -25.02
CA THR A 198 51.06 -21.20 -24.80
C THR A 198 51.23 -22.11 -26.01
N PHE A 199 52.45 -22.25 -26.52
CA PHE A 199 52.80 -23.20 -27.58
C PHE A 199 54.31 -23.46 -27.57
N SER A 200 54.77 -24.55 -28.18
CA SER A 200 56.21 -24.82 -28.30
C SER A 200 56.65 -24.97 -29.75
N ILE A 201 57.80 -24.41 -30.10
CA ILE A 201 58.35 -24.43 -31.45
C ILE A 201 59.68 -25.18 -31.41
N HIS A 202 59.85 -26.14 -32.32
CA HIS A 202 61.13 -26.82 -32.45
C HIS A 202 62.09 -25.96 -33.30
N PRO A 203 63.37 -25.76 -32.90
CA PRO A 203 64.33 -24.95 -33.64
C PRO A 203 64.54 -25.38 -35.10
N MET A 204 64.30 -26.67 -35.40
CA MET A 204 64.39 -27.24 -36.74
C MET A 204 63.07 -27.20 -37.53
N GLY A 205 62.01 -26.57 -37.02
CA GLY A 205 60.75 -26.38 -37.75
C GLY A 205 59.80 -27.59 -37.85
N TYR A 206 60.09 -28.71 -37.18
CA TYR A 206 59.31 -29.96 -37.30
C TYR A 206 57.81 -29.83 -37.01
N TYR A 207 57.46 -29.03 -35.99
CA TYR A 207 56.08 -28.67 -35.69
C TYR A 207 55.98 -27.16 -35.59
N LEU A 208 55.08 -26.59 -36.40
CA LEU A 208 54.84 -25.16 -36.48
C LEU A 208 53.42 -24.88 -35.96
N PRO A 209 53.26 -24.60 -34.66
CA PRO A 209 51.99 -24.13 -34.12
C PRO A 209 51.75 -22.66 -34.48
N GLU A 210 50.53 -22.37 -34.90
CA GLU A 210 50.01 -21.04 -35.15
C GLU A 210 48.70 -20.90 -34.37
N ILE A 211 48.57 -19.82 -33.61
CA ILE A 211 47.34 -19.45 -32.90
C ILE A 211 46.86 -18.13 -33.49
N SER A 212 45.59 -18.04 -33.88
CA SER A 212 45.01 -16.81 -34.43
C SER A 212 43.63 -16.51 -33.86
N LEU A 213 43.30 -15.22 -33.79
CA LEU A 213 42.00 -14.68 -33.42
C LEU A 213 41.37 -14.03 -34.66
N TRP A 214 40.14 -14.42 -34.96
CA TRP A 214 39.40 -13.94 -36.12
C TRP A 214 38.10 -13.29 -35.70
N ASN A 215 37.72 -12.19 -36.37
CA ASN A 215 36.36 -11.67 -36.35
C ASN A 215 35.52 -12.44 -37.39
N THR A 216 34.44 -13.06 -36.95
CA THR A 216 33.59 -13.91 -37.79
C THR A 216 32.52 -13.13 -38.56
N ASP A 217 32.20 -11.89 -38.14
CA ASP A 217 31.20 -11.07 -38.80
C ASP A 217 31.69 -10.55 -40.16
N ASN A 218 32.98 -10.24 -40.26
CA ASN A 218 33.62 -9.73 -41.48
C ASN A 218 34.78 -10.61 -41.99
N ILE A 219 35.02 -11.77 -41.38
CA ILE A 219 36.07 -12.73 -41.75
C ILE A 219 37.47 -12.08 -41.73
N GLN A 220 37.72 -11.21 -40.75
CA GLN A 220 38.98 -10.49 -40.62
C GLN A 220 39.91 -11.16 -39.59
N LEU A 221 41.17 -11.39 -39.98
CA LEU A 221 42.23 -11.78 -39.03
C LEU A 221 42.55 -10.59 -38.12
N ILE A 222 42.34 -10.75 -36.81
CA ILE A 222 42.63 -9.71 -35.82
C ILE A 222 44.09 -9.78 -35.39
N LYS A 223 44.53 -10.98 -34.99
CA LYS A 223 45.89 -11.20 -34.53
C LYS A 223 46.30 -12.66 -34.67
N ARG A 224 47.61 -12.87 -34.81
CA ARG A 224 48.24 -14.18 -35.03
C ARG A 224 49.56 -14.27 -34.29
N TRP A 225 49.79 -15.41 -33.64
CA TRP A 225 51.03 -15.76 -32.96
C TRP A 225 51.55 -17.08 -33.52
N GLY A 226 52.84 -17.09 -33.83
CA GLY A 226 53.60 -18.20 -34.38
C GLY A 226 55.07 -17.83 -34.35
N TYR A 227 55.94 -18.61 -34.99
CA TYR A 227 57.40 -18.39 -34.96
C TYR A 227 57.81 -16.96 -35.36
N ASP A 228 57.16 -16.39 -36.38
CA ASP A 228 57.56 -15.09 -36.95
C ASP A 228 57.06 -13.86 -36.17
N ASN A 229 56.17 -14.03 -35.19
CA ASN A 229 55.45 -12.94 -34.51
C ASN A 229 55.37 -13.13 -32.98
N LEU A 230 56.46 -13.59 -32.37
CA LEU A 230 56.57 -13.77 -30.92
C LEU A 230 56.75 -12.42 -30.19
N PRO A 231 56.12 -12.22 -29.01
CA PRO A 231 56.38 -11.04 -28.19
C PRO A 231 57.84 -11.00 -27.72
N SER A 232 58.49 -9.85 -27.88
CA SER A 232 59.91 -9.65 -27.54
C SER A 232 60.23 -9.79 -26.04
N ASN A 233 59.20 -9.77 -25.19
CA ASN A 233 59.29 -9.91 -23.74
C ASN A 233 59.00 -11.33 -23.23
N CYS A 234 58.81 -12.32 -24.10
CA CYS A 234 58.57 -13.71 -23.72
C CYS A 234 59.89 -14.51 -23.67
N THR A 235 60.33 -14.91 -22.48
CA THR A 235 61.51 -15.79 -22.33
C THR A 235 61.13 -17.25 -22.61
N PRO A 236 61.70 -17.92 -23.63
CA PRO A 236 61.38 -19.31 -23.92
C PRO A 236 61.92 -20.26 -22.84
N VAL A 237 61.16 -21.33 -22.56
CA VAL A 237 61.61 -22.44 -21.70
C VAL A 237 61.91 -23.65 -22.58
N GLN A 238 63.12 -24.21 -22.46
CA GLN A 238 63.51 -25.37 -23.27
C GLN A 238 62.89 -26.66 -22.71
N ASN A 239 62.23 -27.43 -23.58
CA ASN A 239 61.73 -28.76 -23.29
C ASN A 239 62.84 -29.81 -23.48
N SER A 240 62.65 -31.00 -22.89
CA SER A 240 63.59 -32.12 -22.99
C SER A 240 63.79 -32.65 -24.41
N ASP A 241 62.85 -32.38 -25.32
CA ASP A 241 62.91 -32.76 -26.73
C ASP A 241 63.58 -31.71 -27.63
N GLY A 242 64.13 -30.64 -27.05
CA GLY A 242 64.78 -29.55 -27.77
C GLY A 242 63.86 -28.44 -28.26
N SER A 243 62.54 -28.58 -28.14
CA SER A 243 61.58 -27.51 -28.46
C SER A 243 61.62 -26.37 -27.43
N GLN A 244 61.26 -25.16 -27.87
CA GLN A 244 61.16 -23.97 -27.03
C GLN A 244 59.70 -23.65 -26.76
N LYS A 245 59.30 -23.70 -25.48
CA LYS A 245 57.96 -23.34 -25.02
C LYS A 245 57.87 -21.83 -24.80
N TYR A 246 56.88 -21.22 -25.43
CA TYR A 246 56.50 -19.83 -25.24
C TYR A 246 55.20 -19.76 -24.46
N SER A 247 55.14 -18.88 -23.46
CA SER A 247 53.95 -18.65 -22.66
C SER A 247 53.86 -17.18 -22.26
N PHE A 248 52.81 -16.50 -22.68
CA PHE A 248 52.62 -15.09 -22.40
C PHE A 248 51.13 -14.75 -22.27
N THR A 249 50.85 -13.63 -21.61
CA THR A 249 49.49 -13.08 -21.49
C THR A 249 49.43 -11.76 -22.21
N GLU A 250 48.41 -11.59 -23.03
CA GLU A 250 48.18 -10.38 -23.81
C GLU A 250 46.77 -9.84 -23.60
N GLN A 251 46.65 -8.52 -23.53
CA GLN A 251 45.38 -7.81 -23.57
C GLN A 251 45.18 -7.25 -24.98
N ILE A 252 44.06 -7.61 -25.59
CA ILE A 252 43.73 -7.30 -26.98
C ILE A 252 42.49 -6.42 -26.96
N ASN A 253 42.58 -5.26 -27.61
CA ASN A 253 41.42 -4.40 -27.76
C ASN A 253 40.62 -4.78 -29.02
N LEU A 254 39.31 -4.96 -28.87
CA LEU A 254 38.41 -5.48 -29.91
C LEU A 254 37.23 -4.54 -30.12
N SER A 255 36.70 -4.42 -31.34
CA SER A 255 35.38 -3.81 -31.52
C SER A 255 34.29 -4.80 -31.10
N GLN A 256 33.08 -4.29 -30.81
CA GLN A 256 31.93 -5.16 -30.60
C GLN A 256 31.71 -6.06 -31.83
N GLY A 257 31.51 -7.36 -31.60
CA GLY A 257 31.34 -8.34 -32.69
C GLY A 257 31.55 -9.79 -32.24
N ASN A 258 31.44 -10.71 -33.18
CA ASN A 258 31.65 -12.15 -32.96
C ASN A 258 33.09 -12.55 -33.35
N TYR A 259 33.73 -13.35 -32.51
CA TYR A 259 35.12 -13.76 -32.67
C TYR A 259 35.30 -15.26 -32.45
N LYS A 260 36.36 -15.83 -33.00
CA LYS A 260 36.77 -17.21 -32.72
C LYS A 260 38.29 -17.37 -32.67
N TRP A 261 38.76 -18.32 -31.88
CA TRP A 261 40.16 -18.74 -31.85
C TRP A 261 40.38 -19.92 -32.78
N ILE A 262 41.54 -19.94 -33.44
CA ILE A 262 42.00 -21.05 -34.27
C ILE A 262 43.41 -21.42 -33.82
N ILE A 263 43.65 -22.70 -33.56
CA ILE A 263 44.98 -23.28 -33.36
C ILE A 263 45.26 -24.23 -34.52
N LYS A 264 46.38 -24.03 -35.20
CA LYS A 264 46.83 -24.86 -36.31
C LYS A 264 48.23 -25.36 -36.00
N ILE A 265 48.43 -26.68 -35.98
CA ILE A 265 49.76 -27.29 -35.84
C ILE A 265 50.07 -27.98 -37.17
N LEU A 266 51.06 -27.46 -37.89
CA LEU A 266 51.56 -28.08 -39.12
C LEU A 266 52.77 -28.96 -38.80
N LYS A 267 52.96 -30.00 -39.62
CA LYS A 267 54.15 -30.87 -39.59
C LYS A 267 55.00 -30.60 -40.82
N ASP A 268 56.31 -30.72 -40.65
CA ASP A 268 57.26 -30.84 -41.76
C ASP A 268 57.19 -32.26 -42.37
N ASP A 269 57.64 -32.42 -43.62
CA ASP A 269 57.60 -33.68 -44.37
C ASP A 269 58.51 -34.76 -43.75
N TYR A 270 59.47 -34.36 -42.91
CA TYR A 270 60.34 -35.24 -42.15
C TYR A 270 60.40 -34.84 -40.66
N VAL A 271 59.89 -35.72 -39.79
CA VAL A 271 60.00 -35.59 -38.32
C VAL A 271 60.80 -36.78 -37.78
N PRO A 272 61.95 -36.57 -37.12
CA PRO A 272 62.76 -37.66 -36.56
C PRO A 272 61.98 -38.50 -35.52
N PRO A 273 62.25 -39.82 -35.45
CA PRO A 273 61.66 -40.68 -34.43
C PRO A 273 62.00 -40.19 -33.00
N GLY A 274 60.98 -40.03 -32.16
CA GLY A 274 61.14 -39.61 -30.76
C GLY A 274 60.75 -38.16 -30.46
N ILE A 275 60.60 -37.29 -31.47
CA ILE A 275 60.10 -35.92 -31.27
C ILE A 275 58.59 -35.95 -31.05
N GLN A 276 58.15 -35.48 -29.87
CA GLN A 276 56.74 -35.45 -29.50
C GLN A 276 56.09 -34.12 -29.91
N ILE A 277 54.80 -34.18 -30.27
CA ILE A 277 54.01 -32.96 -30.50
C ILE A 277 53.77 -32.30 -29.15
N GLN A 278 54.20 -31.05 -29.03
CA GLN A 278 53.90 -30.24 -27.85
C GLN A 278 52.53 -29.56 -28.00
N PRO A 279 51.73 -29.48 -26.91
CA PRO A 279 50.43 -28.85 -26.97
C PRO A 279 50.54 -27.34 -27.26
N ALA A 280 49.60 -26.85 -28.08
CA ALA A 280 49.30 -25.44 -28.22
C ALA A 280 47.95 -25.15 -27.57
N SER A 281 47.88 -24.09 -26.78
CA SER A 281 46.69 -23.72 -26.01
C SER A 281 46.49 -22.22 -25.92
N VAL A 282 45.24 -21.80 -25.88
CA VAL A 282 44.83 -20.45 -25.50
C VAL A 282 43.75 -20.51 -24.42
N ASN A 283 44.00 -19.83 -23.30
CA ASN A 283 43.04 -19.56 -22.24
C ASN A 283 42.65 -18.09 -22.33
N TYR A 284 41.37 -17.75 -22.44
CA TYR A 284 40.97 -16.36 -22.67
C TYR A 284 39.76 -15.97 -21.84
N THR A 285 39.68 -14.68 -21.51
CA THR A 285 38.54 -14.07 -20.84
C THR A 285 38.04 -12.87 -21.64
N TYR A 286 36.72 -12.73 -21.77
CA TYR A 286 36.05 -11.71 -22.56
C TYR A 286 34.76 -11.29 -21.87
N PHE A 287 34.18 -10.16 -22.26
CA PHE A 287 32.92 -9.69 -21.70
C PHE A 287 31.78 -9.77 -22.73
N THR A 288 30.64 -10.31 -22.29
CA THR A 288 29.40 -10.46 -23.08
C THR A 288 28.28 -9.64 -22.46
N GLN A 289 27.38 -9.09 -23.28
CA GLN A 289 26.10 -8.55 -22.80
C GLN A 289 25.03 -9.62 -23.00
N SER A 290 24.28 -9.96 -21.96
CA SER A 290 23.06 -10.74 -22.15
C SER A 290 21.97 -9.84 -22.74
N GLU A 291 21.23 -10.33 -23.72
CA GLU A 291 19.96 -9.72 -24.12
C GLU A 291 19.03 -9.62 -22.90
N PRO A 292 18.25 -8.53 -22.74
CA PRO A 292 17.30 -8.39 -21.66
C PRO A 292 16.36 -9.59 -21.64
N SER A 293 16.26 -10.27 -20.49
CA SER A 293 15.28 -11.34 -20.30
C SER A 293 13.89 -10.82 -20.62
N ALA A 294 13.13 -11.53 -21.47
CA ALA A 294 11.72 -11.23 -21.71
C ALA A 294 10.91 -11.23 -20.40
N ASN A 295 11.33 -12.00 -19.40
CA ASN A 295 10.73 -12.06 -18.07
C ASN A 295 11.31 -11.03 -17.07
N GLY A 296 12.31 -10.24 -17.48
CA GLY A 296 13.06 -9.33 -16.62
C GLY A 296 14.02 -10.05 -15.66
N GLU A 297 14.90 -9.26 -15.04
CA GLU A 297 15.85 -9.73 -14.04
C GLU A 297 15.22 -9.74 -12.65
N LEU A 298 15.71 -10.62 -11.77
CA LEU A 298 15.29 -10.62 -10.38
C LEU A 298 15.71 -9.31 -9.70
N CYS A 299 14.77 -8.71 -8.97
CA CYS A 299 15.01 -7.51 -8.17
C CYS A 299 14.65 -7.79 -6.71
N GLY A 300 15.02 -6.86 -5.83
CA GLY A 300 14.61 -6.92 -4.42
C GLY A 300 13.08 -6.97 -4.27
N GLY A 301 12.64 -7.69 -3.26
CA GLY A 301 11.22 -7.78 -2.88
C GLY A 301 10.41 -8.81 -3.65
N ILE A 302 9.14 -8.85 -3.29
CA ILE A 302 8.16 -9.83 -3.78
C ILE A 302 6.89 -9.14 -4.25
N ARG A 303 6.12 -9.87 -5.06
CA ARG A 303 4.79 -9.50 -5.55
C ARG A 303 3.87 -10.72 -5.47
N ILE A 304 2.57 -10.47 -5.43
CA ILE A 304 1.58 -11.54 -5.38
C ILE A 304 1.51 -12.24 -6.75
N LYS A 305 1.57 -13.56 -6.76
CA LYS A 305 1.42 -14.37 -7.98
C LYS A 305 0.00 -14.90 -8.09
N THR A 306 -0.53 -15.40 -6.98
CA THR A 306 -1.86 -16.02 -6.95
C THR A 306 -2.49 -15.88 -5.58
N ILE A 307 -3.80 -15.60 -5.55
CA ILE A 307 -4.65 -15.68 -4.36
C ILE A 307 -5.69 -16.74 -4.63
N SER A 308 -5.81 -17.73 -3.76
CA SER A 308 -6.76 -18.84 -3.93
C SER A 308 -7.62 -18.99 -2.68
N ASN A 309 -8.94 -19.02 -2.86
CA ASN A 309 -9.90 -19.12 -1.77
C ASN A 309 -10.52 -20.51 -1.76
N TYR A 310 -10.51 -21.17 -0.60
CA TYR A 310 -11.02 -22.52 -0.39
C TYR A 310 -12.09 -22.51 0.69
N ASP A 311 -13.06 -23.42 0.56
CA ASP A 311 -14.01 -23.73 1.62
C ASP A 311 -13.37 -24.59 2.73
N ASN A 312 -14.18 -25.05 3.69
CA ASN A 312 -13.71 -25.93 4.76
C ASN A 312 -13.49 -27.40 4.30
N GLY A 313 -13.94 -27.76 3.11
CA GLY A 313 -13.78 -29.09 2.48
C GLY A 313 -12.60 -29.17 1.51
N ASP A 314 -11.71 -28.17 1.51
CA ASP A 314 -10.58 -28.03 0.57
C ASP A 314 -10.99 -27.87 -0.91
N VAL A 315 -12.22 -27.43 -1.18
CA VAL A 315 -12.74 -27.11 -2.51
C VAL A 315 -12.36 -25.66 -2.88
N LEU A 316 -11.78 -25.47 -4.07
CA LEU A 316 -11.42 -24.15 -4.59
C LEU A 316 -12.70 -23.38 -4.99
N LEU A 317 -12.96 -22.26 -4.31
CA LEU A 317 -14.13 -21.40 -4.56
C LEU A 317 -13.88 -20.36 -5.65
N ASN A 318 -12.68 -19.80 -5.66
CA ASN A 318 -12.19 -18.92 -6.72
C ASN A 318 -10.68 -18.72 -6.59
N GLN A 319 -10.06 -18.26 -7.67
CA GLN A 319 -8.65 -17.98 -7.75
C GLN A 319 -8.40 -16.73 -8.58
N THR A 320 -7.50 -15.88 -8.10
CA THR A 320 -7.00 -14.71 -8.82
C THR A 320 -5.53 -14.92 -9.14
N LYS A 321 -5.17 -14.93 -10.42
CA LYS A 321 -3.77 -14.96 -10.89
C LYS A 321 -3.34 -13.59 -11.39
N TYR A 322 -2.11 -13.22 -11.07
CA TYR A 322 -1.51 -11.96 -11.51
C TYR A 322 -0.40 -12.23 -12.51
N SER A 323 -0.40 -11.49 -13.62
CA SER A 323 0.70 -11.42 -14.57
C SER A 323 1.25 -10.00 -14.63
N TYR A 324 2.57 -9.90 -14.65
CA TYR A 324 3.34 -8.66 -14.70
C TYR A 324 4.08 -8.53 -16.03
N LEU A 325 3.46 -9.07 -17.08
CA LEU A 325 3.93 -8.97 -18.45
C LEU A 325 3.01 -8.00 -19.19
N THR A 326 3.58 -7.29 -20.17
CA THR A 326 2.81 -6.53 -21.14
C THR A 326 2.04 -7.47 -22.06
N SER A 327 1.09 -6.93 -22.81
CA SER A 327 0.38 -7.64 -23.89
C SER A 327 1.28 -8.33 -24.93
N GLN A 328 2.56 -7.94 -25.06
CA GLN A 328 3.55 -8.64 -25.91
C GLN A 328 4.29 -9.78 -25.20
N GLY A 329 3.95 -10.10 -23.95
CA GLY A 329 4.62 -11.13 -23.15
C GLY A 329 5.96 -10.70 -22.55
N ILE A 330 6.23 -9.38 -22.46
CA ILE A 330 7.50 -8.84 -21.94
C ILE A 330 7.28 -8.27 -20.55
N CYS A 331 8.23 -8.43 -19.62
CA CYS A 331 8.17 -7.87 -18.27
C CYS A 331 7.73 -6.40 -18.26
N SER A 332 6.68 -6.05 -17.54
CA SER A 332 6.21 -4.67 -17.37
C SER A 332 6.92 -3.93 -16.25
N GLY A 333 7.75 -4.63 -15.47
CA GLY A 333 8.48 -4.09 -14.34
C GLY A 333 9.59 -3.14 -14.78
N ILE A 334 9.68 -2.00 -14.12
CA ILE A 334 10.70 -0.97 -14.29
C ILE A 334 11.40 -0.83 -12.95
N MET A 335 12.71 -1.10 -12.95
CA MET A 335 13.50 -1.07 -11.73
C MET A 335 13.70 0.37 -11.32
N THR A 336 13.50 0.67 -10.06
CA THR A 336 14.03 1.92 -9.52
C THR A 336 15.56 1.85 -9.53
N PRO A 337 16.29 2.96 -9.75
CA PRO A 337 17.75 2.98 -9.76
C PRO A 337 18.36 2.09 -8.66
N LYS A 338 19.08 1.05 -9.11
CA LYS A 338 19.77 0.09 -8.24
C LYS A 338 20.65 0.86 -7.25
N PRO A 339 20.75 0.43 -5.98
CA PRO A 339 21.72 1.03 -5.06
C PRO A 339 23.14 0.97 -5.64
N GLU A 340 23.70 2.14 -5.97
CA GLU A 340 25.08 2.29 -6.39
C GLU A 340 25.94 2.65 -5.18
N PHE A 341 27.20 2.18 -5.15
CA PHE A 341 28.15 2.42 -4.05
C PHE A 341 29.35 3.20 -4.57
N VAL A 342 29.53 4.44 -4.11
CA VAL A 342 30.65 5.29 -4.53
C VAL A 342 31.92 5.00 -3.73
N LYS A 343 33.02 4.70 -4.43
CA LYS A 343 34.36 4.51 -3.85
C LYS A 343 35.08 5.86 -3.73
N GLN A 344 35.31 6.34 -2.50
CA GLN A 344 36.23 7.45 -2.24
C GLN A 344 37.51 6.92 -1.60
N MET A 345 38.65 7.17 -2.24
CA MET A 345 39.98 6.76 -1.76
C MET A 345 40.78 8.01 -1.40
N CYS A 346 41.37 8.04 -0.20
CA CYS A 346 42.36 9.03 0.18
C CYS A 346 43.59 8.25 0.67
N ILE A 347 44.68 8.27 -0.10
CA ILE A 347 45.96 7.69 0.32
C ILE A 347 46.81 8.84 0.86
N GLY A 348 47.00 8.88 2.18
CA GLY A 348 48.07 9.68 2.77
C GLY A 348 49.35 8.85 2.77
N ILE A 349 50.32 9.19 1.93
CA ILE A 349 51.65 8.59 1.97
C ILE A 349 52.52 9.46 2.89
N PRO A 350 52.92 9.02 4.09
CA PRO A 350 53.92 9.75 4.86
C PRO A 350 55.33 9.42 4.35
N LEU A 351 56.22 10.41 4.33
CA LEU A 351 57.65 10.28 4.05
C LEU A 351 58.44 9.67 5.24
N SER A 352 57.83 8.79 6.07
CA SER A 352 58.48 8.26 7.29
C SER A 352 57.95 6.88 7.71
N PRO A 353 58.78 5.98 8.29
CA PRO A 353 58.46 4.56 8.48
C PRO A 353 57.50 4.23 9.64
N VAL A 354 56.95 5.22 10.35
CA VAL A 354 56.38 5.01 11.71
C VAL A 354 54.86 5.25 11.81
N LEU A 355 54.14 5.62 10.74
CA LEU A 355 52.71 5.95 10.82
C LEU A 355 51.84 5.20 9.80
N ALA A 356 50.73 4.64 10.30
CA ALA A 356 49.81 3.75 9.58
C ALA A 356 49.12 4.40 8.38
N ALA A 357 48.97 3.63 7.29
CA ALA A 357 48.10 3.97 6.18
C ALA A 357 46.63 3.82 6.59
N TYR A 358 45.81 4.85 6.39
CA TYR A 358 44.36 4.80 6.64
C TYR A 358 43.62 4.63 5.31
N LEU A 359 42.81 3.57 5.19
CA LEU A 359 41.92 3.34 4.06
C LEU A 359 40.48 3.59 4.49
N PHE A 360 39.83 4.59 3.90
CA PHE A 360 38.41 4.82 4.04
C PHE A 360 37.69 4.16 2.85
N VAL A 361 36.86 3.15 3.11
CA VAL A 361 35.89 2.65 2.13
C VAL A 361 34.52 3.12 2.61
N ARG A 362 33.81 3.87 1.76
CA ARG A 362 32.49 4.39 2.07
C ARG A 362 31.46 3.70 1.19
N GLU A 363 30.39 3.22 1.81
CA GLU A 363 29.16 2.87 1.10
C GLU A 363 28.29 4.13 1.04
N ILE A 364 28.17 4.74 -0.12
CA ILE A 364 27.24 5.85 -0.34
C ILE A 364 26.03 5.24 -1.04
N PHE A 365 24.87 5.24 -0.39
CA PHE A 365 23.60 4.95 -1.07
C PHE A 365 23.24 6.17 -1.91
N GLU A 366 23.59 6.15 -3.19
CA GLU A 366 23.19 7.25 -4.09
C GLU A 366 21.68 7.35 -4.24
N THR A 367 20.92 6.26 -3.97
CA THR A 367 19.45 6.16 -4.08
C THR A 367 18.86 5.52 -2.82
N ASN A 368 18.46 6.34 -1.84
CA ASN A 368 17.83 5.86 -0.61
C ASN A 368 16.50 5.14 -0.94
N LEU A 369 16.24 3.96 -0.37
CA LEU A 369 14.98 3.20 -0.55
C LEU A 369 13.73 4.01 -0.17
N ASN A 370 13.89 5.04 0.66
CA ASN A 370 12.85 6.00 0.99
C ASN A 370 12.41 6.89 -0.20
N ARG A 371 13.10 6.85 -1.35
CA ARG A 371 12.85 7.69 -2.55
C ARG A 371 11.82 7.15 -3.54
N TYR A 372 11.24 5.98 -3.25
CA TYR A 372 10.31 5.28 -4.17
C TYR A 372 9.06 4.79 -3.45
N ASN A 373 8.59 5.53 -2.43
CA ASN A 373 7.58 5.05 -1.47
C ASN A 373 7.91 3.66 -0.89
N GLY A 374 9.20 3.30 -0.80
CA GLY A 374 9.68 2.01 -0.34
C GLY A 374 9.61 0.86 -1.35
N VAL A 375 9.24 1.10 -2.60
CA VAL A 375 9.04 0.05 -3.62
C VAL A 375 10.23 -0.02 -4.59
N PRO A 376 10.87 -1.19 -4.77
CA PRO A 376 12.05 -1.34 -5.64
C PRO A 376 11.72 -1.49 -7.14
N VAL A 377 10.46 -1.82 -7.48
CA VAL A 377 10.02 -2.05 -8.86
C VAL A 377 8.62 -1.50 -9.06
N GLU A 378 8.42 -0.78 -10.15
CA GLU A 378 7.12 -0.26 -10.60
C GLU A 378 6.63 -1.08 -11.80
N TYR A 379 5.34 -1.40 -11.88
CA TYR A 379 4.79 -2.17 -13.01
C TYR A 379 3.92 -1.27 -13.89
N SER A 380 4.28 -1.14 -15.17
CA SER A 380 3.50 -0.37 -16.13
C SER A 380 2.22 -1.09 -16.57
N GLU A 381 2.16 -2.40 -16.40
CA GLU A 381 1.02 -3.24 -16.74
C GLU A 381 0.88 -4.40 -15.75
N VAL A 382 -0.33 -4.64 -15.27
CA VAL A 382 -0.68 -5.81 -14.44
C VAL A 382 -1.95 -6.41 -15.00
N THR A 383 -1.93 -7.71 -15.28
CA THR A 383 -3.12 -8.46 -15.68
C THR A 383 -3.60 -9.29 -14.51
N GLU A 384 -4.88 -9.19 -14.20
CA GLU A 384 -5.60 -10.02 -13.24
C GLU A 384 -6.50 -10.99 -13.98
N GLU A 385 -6.39 -12.28 -13.68
CA GLU A 385 -7.30 -13.32 -14.16
C GLU A 385 -7.99 -13.98 -12.98
N GLN A 386 -9.30 -13.73 -12.85
CA GLN A 386 -10.15 -14.33 -11.85
C GLN A 386 -10.85 -15.54 -12.45
N THR A 387 -10.73 -16.69 -11.77
CA THR A 387 -11.43 -17.93 -12.10
C THR A 387 -12.40 -18.27 -10.98
N ASP A 388 -13.67 -18.45 -11.30
CA ASP A 388 -14.67 -18.91 -10.32
C ASP A 388 -14.70 -20.44 -10.16
N ALA A 389 -15.51 -20.95 -9.22
CA ALA A 389 -15.66 -22.39 -8.98
C ALA A 389 -16.17 -23.18 -10.20
N THR A 390 -16.78 -22.51 -11.19
CA THR A 390 -17.28 -23.11 -12.44
C THR A 390 -16.29 -22.98 -13.60
N ASN A 391 -15.05 -22.54 -13.34
CA ASN A 391 -13.99 -22.27 -14.31
C ASN A 391 -14.31 -21.14 -15.30
N ASN A 392 -15.25 -20.24 -15.00
CA ASN A 392 -15.39 -19.02 -15.78
C ASN A 392 -14.23 -18.09 -15.47
N ILE A 393 -13.62 -17.52 -16.53
CA ILE A 393 -12.47 -16.64 -16.41
C ILE A 393 -12.89 -15.22 -16.77
N GLN A 394 -12.65 -14.29 -15.83
CA GLN A 394 -12.69 -12.86 -16.08
C GLN A 394 -11.25 -12.34 -16.08
N ARG A 395 -10.91 -11.53 -17.08
CA ARG A 395 -9.60 -10.89 -17.17
C ARG A 395 -9.75 -9.39 -17.08
N THR A 396 -8.91 -8.75 -16.28
CA THR A 396 -8.78 -7.30 -16.23
C THR A 396 -7.31 -6.91 -16.40
N VAL A 397 -7.03 -5.97 -17.29
CA VAL A 397 -5.68 -5.42 -17.51
C VAL A 397 -5.65 -4.00 -16.99
N TYR A 398 -4.64 -3.69 -16.18
CA TYR A 398 -4.40 -2.38 -15.59
C TYR A 398 -3.10 -1.81 -16.15
N ASN A 399 -3.11 -0.58 -16.63
CA ASN A 399 -1.92 0.17 -17.00
C ASN A 399 -1.72 1.35 -16.06
N TYR A 400 -0.49 1.51 -15.58
CA TYR A 400 -0.15 2.52 -14.59
C TYR A 400 0.91 3.49 -15.13
N SER A 401 0.90 4.72 -14.62
CA SER A 401 2.03 5.62 -14.78
C SER A 401 3.23 5.06 -14.03
N THR A 402 4.38 5.08 -14.67
CA THR A 402 5.65 4.72 -14.06
C THR A 402 6.60 5.91 -14.16
N ALA A 403 7.71 5.85 -13.45
CA ALA A 403 8.82 6.75 -13.73
C ALA A 403 9.16 6.68 -15.23
N GLY A 404 8.98 7.79 -15.94
CA GLY A 404 9.71 7.97 -17.20
C GLY A 404 11.20 7.81 -16.88
N LEU A 405 11.98 7.20 -17.78
CA LEU A 405 13.44 7.07 -17.65
C LEU A 405 14.14 8.43 -17.76
N TRP A 406 13.57 9.49 -17.18
CA TRP A 406 14.23 10.72 -16.83
C TRP A 406 15.21 10.39 -15.70
N ARG A 407 16.29 9.69 -16.05
CA ARG A 407 17.60 10.05 -15.50
C ARG A 407 17.76 11.51 -15.89
N GLN A 408 17.28 12.43 -15.05
CA GLN A 408 17.70 13.82 -15.17
C GLN A 408 19.22 13.70 -15.22
N SER A 409 19.75 14.11 -16.37
CA SER A 409 21.07 13.76 -16.84
C SER A 409 22.03 13.84 -15.68
N TYR A 410 22.87 12.81 -15.55
CA TYR A 410 24.08 12.87 -14.75
C TYR A 410 24.70 14.24 -15.04
N ILE A 411 24.46 15.24 -14.20
CA ILE A 411 25.31 16.41 -14.18
C ILE A 411 26.53 15.82 -13.50
N ILE A 412 27.37 15.19 -14.32
CA ILE A 412 28.80 15.16 -14.12
C ILE A 412 29.15 16.63 -13.96
N ALA A 413 29.01 17.13 -12.74
CA ALA A 413 29.69 18.32 -12.34
C ALA A 413 31.15 17.89 -12.29
N GLU A 414 31.81 17.89 -13.44
CA GLU A 414 33.26 17.74 -13.59
C GLU A 414 34.03 18.82 -12.80
N GLN A 415 33.34 19.69 -12.05
CA GLN A 415 33.91 20.76 -11.25
C GLN A 415 33.40 20.88 -9.81
N TYR A 416 32.54 19.97 -9.30
CA TYR A 416 32.16 20.03 -7.88
C TYR A 416 32.86 18.95 -7.07
N ASP A 417 33.85 19.42 -6.30
CA ASP A 417 34.42 18.86 -5.09
C ASP A 417 33.95 17.43 -4.73
N PRO A 418 34.82 16.39 -4.81
CA PRO A 418 34.51 15.03 -4.35
C PRO A 418 34.18 14.94 -2.85
N PHE A 419 34.27 16.06 -2.13
CA PHE A 419 33.79 16.20 -0.77
C PHE A 419 32.37 16.78 -0.67
N SER A 420 31.78 17.43 -1.68
CA SER A 420 30.42 18.02 -1.63
C SER A 420 29.32 16.99 -1.32
N ALA A 421 28.28 17.41 -0.59
CA ALA A 421 27.38 16.54 0.17
C ALA A 421 26.58 15.50 -0.68
N THR A 422 27.13 14.29 -0.83
CA THR A 422 26.56 13.08 -1.45
C THR A 422 25.28 12.50 -0.79
N PHE A 423 24.54 13.30 -0.01
CA PHE A 423 23.33 12.89 0.71
C PHE A 423 22.08 13.68 0.32
N ILE A 424 22.17 14.54 -0.69
CA ILE A 424 21.04 15.29 -1.23
C ILE A 424 20.19 14.33 -2.08
N PRO A 425 18.96 13.95 -1.65
CA PRO A 425 18.06 13.18 -2.50
C PRO A 425 17.60 14.02 -3.70
N TYR A 426 17.64 13.40 -4.88
CA TYR A 426 16.98 13.94 -6.08
C TYR A 426 15.47 13.94 -5.91
N SER A 427 14.81 14.97 -6.44
CA SER A 427 13.36 14.92 -6.66
C SER A 427 13.07 13.99 -7.84
N LEU A 428 12.14 13.05 -7.62
CA LEU A 428 11.79 12.01 -8.58
C LEU A 428 10.30 12.00 -8.94
N ASN A 429 9.58 13.06 -8.57
CA ASN A 429 8.17 13.27 -8.85
C ASN A 429 7.28 12.07 -8.45
N ASP A 430 7.51 11.54 -7.24
CA ASP A 430 6.81 10.36 -6.71
C ASP A 430 5.27 10.47 -6.76
N TYR A 431 4.76 11.69 -6.68
CA TYR A 431 3.33 11.99 -6.82
C TYR A 431 2.76 11.61 -8.19
N GLY A 432 3.57 11.58 -9.25
CA GLY A 432 3.14 11.23 -10.61
C GLY A 432 3.16 9.74 -10.96
N ARG A 433 3.52 8.87 -10.01
CA ARG A 433 3.74 7.43 -10.24
C ARG A 433 2.59 6.59 -9.70
N GLY A 434 2.35 5.42 -10.30
CA GLY A 434 1.31 4.49 -9.88
C GLY A 434 -0.12 4.98 -10.16
N LEU A 435 -0.30 6.02 -10.97
CA LEU A 435 -1.61 6.51 -11.37
C LEU A 435 -2.24 5.53 -12.36
N LEU A 436 -3.48 5.11 -12.15
CA LEU A 436 -4.19 4.19 -13.04
C LEU A 436 -4.54 4.91 -14.35
N LEU A 437 -3.76 4.69 -15.41
CA LEU A 437 -3.94 5.34 -16.72
C LEU A 437 -5.02 4.65 -17.55
N LYS A 438 -5.06 3.32 -17.53
CA LYS A 438 -6.04 2.53 -18.28
C LYS A 438 -6.44 1.30 -17.50
N LYS A 439 -7.71 0.93 -17.59
CA LYS A 439 -8.24 -0.35 -17.13
C LYS A 439 -9.09 -0.96 -18.25
N THR A 440 -8.84 -2.21 -18.61
CA THR A 440 -9.64 -2.94 -19.59
C THR A 440 -10.17 -4.23 -18.99
N ASP A 441 -11.49 -4.37 -18.91
CA ASP A 441 -12.17 -5.61 -18.53
C ASP A 441 -12.50 -6.41 -19.80
N TYR A 442 -12.18 -7.70 -19.78
CA TYR A 442 -12.38 -8.64 -20.87
C TYR A 442 -13.38 -9.73 -20.48
N LYS A 443 -14.16 -10.15 -21.48
CA LYS A 443 -15.02 -11.33 -21.42
C LYS A 443 -14.41 -12.43 -22.27
N LEU A 444 -14.35 -13.65 -21.74
CA LEU A 444 -13.95 -14.83 -22.50
C LEU A 444 -15.17 -15.38 -23.26
N THR A 445 -15.10 -15.44 -24.59
CA THR A 445 -16.13 -16.07 -25.45
C THR A 445 -15.44 -16.99 -26.45
N ASN A 446 -15.83 -18.27 -26.51
CA ASN A 446 -15.23 -19.27 -27.40
C ASN A 446 -13.69 -19.33 -27.33
N GLY A 447 -13.13 -19.20 -26.13
CA GLY A 447 -11.68 -19.22 -25.91
C GLY A 447 -10.93 -17.93 -26.27
N VAL A 448 -11.63 -16.88 -26.72
CA VAL A 448 -11.05 -15.58 -27.08
C VAL A 448 -11.49 -14.51 -26.08
N PHE A 449 -10.53 -13.74 -25.57
CA PHE A 449 -10.81 -12.59 -24.72
C PHE A 449 -11.16 -11.37 -25.58
N THR A 450 -12.36 -10.83 -25.38
CA THR A 450 -12.82 -9.59 -26.02
C THR A 450 -13.00 -8.51 -24.98
N ALA A 451 -12.46 -7.31 -25.22
CA ALA A 451 -12.66 -6.18 -24.33
C ALA A 451 -14.15 -5.81 -24.30
N VAL A 452 -14.72 -5.71 -23.09
CA VAL A 452 -16.13 -5.33 -22.87
C VAL A 452 -16.27 -3.97 -22.19
N LYS A 453 -15.22 -3.53 -21.49
CA LYS A 453 -15.15 -2.21 -20.87
C LYS A 453 -13.72 -1.69 -20.86
N GLU A 454 -13.54 -0.45 -21.28
CA GLU A 454 -12.27 0.28 -21.18
C GLU A 454 -12.49 1.58 -20.42
N GLU A 455 -11.68 1.83 -19.41
CA GLU A 455 -11.60 3.08 -18.66
C GLU A 455 -10.22 3.71 -18.93
N ASN A 456 -10.18 4.94 -19.40
CA ASN A 456 -8.94 5.69 -19.64
C ASN A 456 -8.96 6.97 -18.80
N ASN A 457 -7.89 7.22 -18.07
CA ASN A 457 -7.73 8.35 -17.17
C ASN A 457 -6.57 9.23 -17.62
N ASP A 458 -6.85 10.50 -17.89
CA ASP A 458 -5.85 11.51 -18.18
C ASP A 458 -5.58 12.33 -16.93
N PHE A 459 -4.30 12.45 -16.58
CA PHE A 459 -3.87 13.23 -15.42
C PHE A 459 -3.06 14.45 -15.86
N ASN A 460 -3.32 15.58 -15.23
CA ASN A 460 -2.45 16.75 -15.27
C ASN A 460 -1.67 16.84 -13.96
N ILE A 461 -0.35 16.95 -14.08
CA ILE A 461 0.56 17.03 -12.96
C ILE A 461 1.10 18.45 -12.90
N VAL A 462 0.77 19.16 -11.82
CA VAL A 462 1.24 20.52 -11.58
C VAL A 462 2.31 20.49 -10.50
N GLU A 463 3.55 20.74 -10.89
CA GLU A 463 4.64 20.93 -9.94
C GLU A 463 4.43 22.27 -9.24
N THR A 464 4.10 22.22 -7.96
CA THR A 464 4.00 23.44 -7.15
C THR A 464 5.39 23.81 -6.68
N ASN A 465 5.85 25.03 -7.00
CA ASN A 465 6.97 25.70 -6.34
C ASN A 465 6.56 26.05 -4.89
N VAL A 466 6.21 25.04 -4.08
CA VAL A 466 6.09 25.20 -2.64
C VAL A 466 7.44 25.77 -2.17
N PRO A 467 7.49 26.81 -1.32
CA PRO A 467 8.75 27.34 -0.83
C PRO A 467 9.59 26.18 -0.35
N ARG A 468 10.68 25.93 -1.08
CA ARG A 468 11.52 24.75 -0.98
C ARG A 468 11.66 24.38 0.49
N PHE A 469 11.03 23.28 0.91
CA PHE A 469 11.35 22.72 2.21
C PHE A 469 12.81 22.28 2.11
N ARG A 470 13.71 23.19 2.52
CA ARG A 470 15.14 22.96 2.52
C ARG A 470 15.40 22.01 3.65
N ALA A 471 15.65 20.77 3.29
CA ALA A 471 16.18 19.82 4.22
C ALA A 471 17.71 19.89 4.14
N ILE A 472 18.34 19.64 5.28
CA ILE A 472 19.78 19.67 5.40
C ILE A 472 20.24 18.25 5.69
N ALA A 473 21.04 17.71 4.76
CA ALA A 473 21.74 16.47 5.01
C ALA A 473 23.06 16.80 5.73
N PHE A 474 23.29 16.21 6.90
CA PHE A 474 24.51 16.41 7.68
C PHE A 474 25.40 15.18 7.63
N ARG A 475 26.70 15.40 7.47
CA ARG A 475 27.76 14.39 7.55
C ARG A 475 28.74 14.81 8.64
N LYS A 476 29.06 13.85 9.52
CA LYS A 476 30.22 13.90 10.41
C LYS A 476 31.31 12.99 9.84
N TYR A 477 32.53 13.48 9.67
CA TYR A 477 33.65 12.67 9.19
C TYR A 477 34.98 13.10 9.81
N LEU A 478 35.97 12.20 9.78
CA LEU A 478 37.33 12.51 10.17
C LEU A 478 38.13 12.87 8.92
N ASN A 479 38.85 14.00 8.94
CA ASN A 479 39.67 14.45 7.82
C ASN A 479 41.14 14.62 8.28
N PRO A 480 42.13 14.00 7.62
CA PRO A 480 43.54 14.30 7.85
C PRO A 480 43.91 15.64 7.20
N GLU A 481 44.38 16.62 7.97
CA GLU A 481 44.85 17.93 7.44
C GLU A 481 46.35 17.89 7.14
N GLY A 482 46.75 17.07 6.17
CA GLY A 482 48.15 16.92 5.76
C GLY A 482 48.90 15.76 6.44
N PRO A 483 50.15 15.49 6.02
CA PRO A 483 50.87 14.25 6.33
C PRO A 483 51.23 14.05 7.82
N ASN A 484 51.09 15.08 8.66
CA ASN A 484 51.51 15.07 10.07
C ASN A 484 50.44 15.58 11.07
N SER A 485 49.15 15.62 10.72
CA SER A 485 48.11 16.20 11.60
C SER A 485 47.17 15.19 12.26
N ASN A 486 46.68 15.56 13.45
CA ASN A 486 45.65 14.82 14.18
C ASN A 486 44.35 14.72 13.36
N LEU A 487 43.67 13.57 13.40
CA LEU A 487 42.35 13.40 12.79
C LEU A 487 41.37 14.41 13.41
N ARG A 488 40.90 15.37 12.62
CA ARG A 488 39.91 16.35 13.07
C ARG A 488 38.52 15.91 12.65
N LEU A 489 37.59 15.98 13.60
CA LEU A 489 36.16 15.83 13.34
C LEU A 489 35.68 17.04 12.54
N LYS A 490 35.32 16.81 11.27
CA LYS A 490 34.67 17.79 10.40
C LYS A 490 33.19 17.48 10.26
N TYR A 491 32.42 18.55 10.17
CA TYR A 491 31.01 18.52 9.82
C TYR A 491 30.85 19.12 8.44
N GLN A 492 29.98 18.51 7.66
CA GLN A 492 29.58 19.03 6.38
C GLN A 492 28.07 18.93 6.26
N TYR A 493 27.48 19.88 5.54
CA TYR A 493 26.07 19.85 5.25
C TYR A 493 25.81 20.15 3.79
N GLY A 494 24.72 19.59 3.27
CA GLY A 494 24.18 19.89 1.95
C GLY A 494 22.70 20.18 2.06
N ASN A 495 22.26 21.23 1.36
CA ASN A 495 20.83 21.55 1.26
C ASN A 495 20.23 20.77 0.10
N TYR A 496 19.02 20.27 0.29
CA TYR A 496 18.22 19.70 -0.79
C TYR A 496 16.78 20.15 -0.70
N ASP A 497 16.11 20.13 -1.84
CA ASP A 497 14.72 20.54 -1.96
C ASP A 497 13.82 19.29 -1.95
N ILE A 498 12.82 19.27 -1.08
CA ILE A 498 11.72 18.30 -1.16
C ILE A 498 10.68 18.87 -2.11
N VAL A 499 10.48 18.20 -3.25
CA VAL A 499 9.48 18.60 -4.24
C VAL A 499 8.19 17.84 -3.99
N SER A 500 7.08 18.58 -4.07
CA SER A 500 5.73 18.04 -4.06
C SER A 500 4.93 18.63 -5.22
N GLY A 501 4.04 17.85 -5.80
CA GLY A 501 3.14 18.31 -6.85
C GLY A 501 1.68 17.97 -6.54
N LYS A 502 0.79 18.60 -7.29
CA LYS A 502 -0.64 18.31 -7.31
C LYS A 502 -0.96 17.47 -8.53
N VAL A 503 -1.72 16.41 -8.32
CA VAL A 503 -2.18 15.50 -9.38
C VAL A 503 -3.67 15.69 -9.55
N TYR A 504 -4.06 16.07 -10.76
CA TYR A 504 -5.44 16.33 -11.14
C TYR A 504 -5.85 15.29 -12.17
N LEU A 505 -6.89 14.50 -11.89
CA LEU A 505 -7.55 13.70 -12.91
C LEU A 505 -8.34 14.69 -13.78
N THR A 506 -7.93 14.94 -15.02
CA THR A 506 -8.58 15.93 -15.88
C THR A 506 -9.64 15.35 -16.77
N LYS A 507 -9.52 14.05 -17.12
CA LYS A 507 -10.49 13.37 -17.96
C LYS A 507 -10.55 11.89 -17.64
N ASN A 508 -11.75 11.34 -17.64
CA ASN A 508 -12.02 9.92 -17.57
C ASN A 508 -12.91 9.54 -18.78
N THR A 509 -12.52 8.52 -19.53
CA THR A 509 -13.29 8.03 -20.68
C THR A 509 -13.63 6.57 -20.45
N ILE A 510 -14.92 6.26 -20.29
CA ILE A 510 -15.44 4.90 -20.19
C ILE A 510 -16.04 4.51 -21.53
N LYS A 511 -15.61 3.39 -22.09
CA LYS A 511 -16.15 2.77 -23.28
C LYS A 511 -16.66 1.38 -22.90
N GLU A 512 -17.94 1.13 -23.07
CA GLU A 512 -18.59 -0.16 -22.78
C GLU A 512 -19.20 -0.75 -24.05
N THR A 513 -19.03 -2.05 -24.24
CA THR A 513 -19.70 -2.80 -25.31
C THR A 513 -21.02 -3.35 -24.77
N ALA A 514 -22.14 -2.87 -25.33
CA ALA A 514 -23.47 -3.36 -24.99
C ALA A 514 -23.72 -4.77 -25.55
N ASP A 515 -24.69 -5.49 -24.98
CA ASP A 515 -25.01 -6.87 -25.37
C ASP A 515 -25.40 -7.03 -26.85
N ASN A 516 -25.89 -5.96 -27.48
CA ASN A 516 -26.22 -5.92 -28.91
C ASN A 516 -25.02 -5.61 -29.83
N GLY A 517 -23.80 -5.51 -29.29
CA GLY A 517 -22.57 -5.15 -30.01
C GLY A 517 -22.38 -3.63 -30.20
N GLY A 518 -23.32 -2.79 -29.76
CA GLY A 518 -23.17 -1.35 -29.74
C GLY A 518 -22.09 -0.88 -28.77
N THR A 519 -21.51 0.29 -29.01
CA THR A 519 -20.53 0.90 -28.10
C THR A 519 -21.14 2.12 -27.42
N ILE A 520 -21.11 2.15 -26.09
CA ILE A 520 -21.49 3.30 -25.28
C ILE A 520 -20.20 3.96 -24.80
N ILE A 521 -20.05 5.26 -25.09
CA ILE A 521 -18.92 6.06 -24.62
C ILE A 521 -19.46 7.10 -23.65
N THR A 522 -18.82 7.22 -22.49
CA THR A 522 -19.06 8.27 -21.51
C THR A 522 -17.75 8.97 -21.24
N VAL A 523 -17.71 10.28 -21.49
CA VAL A 523 -16.54 11.12 -21.20
C VAL A 523 -16.86 12.00 -20.00
N THR A 524 -16.04 11.95 -18.96
CA THR A 524 -16.13 12.81 -17.79
C THR A 524 -14.91 13.71 -17.74
N ASN A 525 -15.09 15.01 -17.94
CA ASN A 525 -14.04 16.03 -17.81
C ASN A 525 -14.11 16.66 -16.42
N TYR A 526 -12.95 16.88 -15.80
CA TYR A 526 -12.81 17.48 -14.49
C TYR A 526 -11.97 18.75 -14.59
N GLU A 527 -12.42 19.81 -13.94
CA GLU A 527 -11.70 21.08 -13.91
C GLU A 527 -11.50 21.54 -12.48
N TYR A 528 -10.35 22.19 -12.28
CA TYR A 528 -9.85 22.61 -10.98
C TYR A 528 -9.57 24.11 -11.05
N GLY A 529 -10.57 24.91 -10.68
CA GLY A 529 -10.54 26.37 -10.81
C GLY A 529 -9.76 27.10 -9.71
N ASN A 530 -9.27 26.39 -8.70
CA ASN A 530 -8.62 26.99 -7.54
C ASN A 530 -7.42 26.16 -7.09
N SER A 531 -6.25 26.79 -6.99
CA SER A 531 -5.02 26.11 -6.59
C SER A 531 -4.92 25.85 -5.09
N GLU A 532 -5.75 26.42 -4.23
CA GLU A 532 -5.61 26.25 -2.77
C GLU A 532 -6.07 24.87 -2.26
N PHE A 533 -6.81 24.12 -3.09
CA PHE A 533 -7.31 22.79 -2.77
C PHE A 533 -7.30 21.87 -4.00
N VAL A 534 -7.58 20.58 -3.83
CA VAL A 534 -7.42 19.54 -4.88
C VAL A 534 -8.74 18.88 -5.28
N GLN A 535 -9.86 19.54 -5.02
CA GLN A 535 -11.19 19.06 -5.38
C GLN A 535 -11.60 19.70 -6.71
N PRO A 536 -12.32 18.99 -7.59
CA PRO A 536 -12.81 19.57 -8.84
C PRO A 536 -13.85 20.66 -8.52
N THR A 537 -13.77 21.78 -9.23
CA THR A 537 -14.77 22.85 -9.22
C THR A 537 -15.81 22.65 -10.31
N ARG A 538 -15.54 21.80 -11.31
CA ARG A 538 -16.49 21.43 -12.35
C ARG A 538 -16.25 20.00 -12.83
N VAL A 539 -17.34 19.26 -13.00
CA VAL A 539 -17.36 17.91 -13.56
C VAL A 539 -18.39 17.91 -14.68
N THR A 540 -17.96 17.61 -15.90
CA THR A 540 -18.83 17.57 -17.09
C THR A 540 -18.82 16.17 -17.66
N GLN A 541 -19.96 15.50 -17.65
CA GLN A 541 -20.16 14.17 -18.22
C GLN A 541 -20.92 14.27 -19.54
N GLU A 542 -20.43 13.62 -20.58
CA GLU A 542 -21.08 13.55 -21.90
C GLU A 542 -21.28 12.09 -22.29
N ASP A 543 -22.51 11.74 -22.70
CA ASP A 543 -22.84 10.42 -23.25
C ASP A 543 -22.60 10.33 -24.76
N SER A 544 -22.77 9.14 -25.34
CA SER A 544 -22.59 8.89 -26.78
C SER A 544 -23.59 9.62 -27.70
N ARG A 545 -24.59 10.31 -27.14
CA ARG A 545 -25.56 11.16 -27.86
C ARG A 545 -25.22 12.64 -27.70
N ASN A 546 -24.03 12.97 -27.18
CA ASN A 546 -23.59 14.32 -26.82
C ASN A 546 -24.52 15.01 -25.80
N LYS A 547 -25.26 14.23 -24.98
CA LYS A 547 -26.01 14.80 -23.86
C LYS A 547 -25.06 15.10 -22.73
N SER A 548 -25.05 16.36 -22.30
CA SER A 548 -24.10 16.86 -21.31
C SER A 548 -24.78 17.03 -19.95
N LEU A 549 -24.22 16.42 -18.91
CA LEU A 549 -24.54 16.65 -17.51
C LEU A 549 -23.34 17.31 -16.84
N GLN A 550 -23.49 18.55 -16.40
CA GLN A 550 -22.44 19.30 -15.72
C GLN A 550 -22.81 19.51 -14.26
N THR A 551 -21.86 19.28 -13.35
CA THR A 551 -21.94 19.66 -11.94
C THR A 551 -20.82 20.64 -11.62
N ILE A 552 -21.19 21.80 -11.09
CA ILE A 552 -20.27 22.88 -10.70
C ILE A 552 -20.29 23.00 -9.18
N TYR A 553 -19.11 23.05 -8.58
CA TYR A 553 -18.92 23.17 -7.14
C TYR A 553 -18.27 24.50 -6.79
N SER A 554 -18.74 25.12 -5.72
CA SER A 554 -18.04 26.23 -5.05
C SER A 554 -17.72 25.84 -3.61
N TYR A 555 -16.48 26.07 -3.20
CA TYR A 555 -15.96 25.75 -1.88
C TYR A 555 -15.65 27.03 -1.09
N CYS A 556 -15.21 26.87 0.16
CA CYS A 556 -14.95 27.99 1.08
C CYS A 556 -13.86 28.97 0.59
N TYR A 557 -13.01 28.55 -0.36
CA TYR A 557 -12.02 29.43 -1.00
C TYR A 557 -12.60 30.28 -2.13
N ASP A 558 -13.73 29.87 -2.72
CA ASP A 558 -14.30 30.52 -3.90
C ASP A 558 -15.33 31.61 -3.54
N LEU A 559 -15.67 31.74 -2.26
CA LEU A 559 -16.76 32.58 -1.78
C LEU A 559 -16.29 33.58 -0.71
N PRO A 560 -16.67 34.87 -0.82
CA PRO A 560 -16.34 35.88 0.18
C PRO A 560 -17.37 35.87 1.32
N ASP A 561 -17.05 35.22 2.45
CA ASP A 561 -17.81 35.34 3.71
C ASP A 561 -16.90 35.03 4.91
N ASN A 562 -17.15 35.69 6.05
CA ASN A 562 -16.45 35.42 7.32
C ASN A 562 -16.64 33.96 7.78
N ILE A 563 -17.81 33.36 7.55
CA ILE A 563 -18.01 31.94 7.91
C ILE A 563 -17.11 31.02 7.10
N TYR A 564 -16.87 31.33 5.82
CA TYR A 564 -15.98 30.55 4.96
C TYR A 564 -14.51 30.76 5.30
N VAL A 565 -14.12 31.93 5.79
CA VAL A 565 -12.80 32.15 6.42
C VAL A 565 -12.62 31.25 7.63
N ALA A 566 -13.63 31.17 8.50
CA ALA A 566 -13.59 30.29 9.67
C ALA A 566 -13.53 28.81 9.28
N MET A 567 -14.27 28.38 8.24
CA MET A 567 -14.20 27.02 7.70
C MET A 567 -12.79 26.67 7.21
N LYS A 568 -12.11 27.59 6.51
CA LYS A 568 -10.72 27.43 6.06
C LYS A 568 -9.78 27.22 7.25
N ASN A 569 -9.88 28.08 8.28
CA ASN A 569 -9.05 27.98 9.49
C ASN A 569 -9.31 26.68 10.28
N ALA A 570 -10.55 26.16 10.22
CA ALA A 570 -10.93 24.88 10.81
C ALA A 570 -10.63 23.66 9.90
N ASN A 571 -9.97 23.85 8.75
CA ASN A 571 -9.67 22.82 7.75
C ASN A 571 -10.91 22.11 7.17
N ILE A 572 -12.07 22.77 7.15
CA ILE A 572 -13.32 22.31 6.53
C ILE A 572 -13.33 22.71 5.04
N ILE A 573 -12.31 22.25 4.31
CA ILE A 573 -12.03 22.72 2.94
C ILE A 573 -12.64 21.86 1.84
N LYS A 574 -13.02 20.61 2.15
CA LYS A 574 -13.52 19.63 1.17
C LYS A 574 -15.05 19.66 0.99
N THR A 575 -15.76 20.44 1.80
CA THR A 575 -17.23 20.46 1.81
C THR A 575 -17.74 21.45 0.76
N PRO A 576 -18.54 21.03 -0.24
CA PRO A 576 -19.11 21.94 -1.22
C PRO A 576 -20.19 22.83 -0.59
N ILE A 577 -20.11 24.13 -0.84
CA ILE A 577 -21.07 25.13 -0.37
C ILE A 577 -22.18 25.34 -1.39
N ILE A 578 -21.82 25.49 -2.67
CA ILE A 578 -22.79 25.60 -3.77
C ILE A 578 -22.54 24.45 -4.72
N ILE A 579 -23.61 23.76 -5.11
CA ILE A 579 -23.62 22.69 -6.11
C ILE A 579 -24.63 23.09 -7.18
N THR A 580 -24.18 23.34 -8.40
CA THR A 580 -25.05 23.67 -9.54
C THR A 580 -25.00 22.54 -10.56
N LYS A 581 -26.15 21.96 -10.90
CA LYS A 581 -26.28 20.98 -11.99
C LYS A 581 -26.88 21.62 -13.22
N LYS A 582 -26.34 21.28 -14.38
CA LYS A 582 -26.83 21.70 -15.69
C LYS A 582 -26.96 20.50 -16.61
N THR A 583 -27.99 20.52 -17.46
CA THR A 583 -28.17 19.57 -18.56
C THR A 583 -28.19 20.36 -19.86
N ASP A 584 -27.32 20.00 -20.81
CA ASP A 584 -27.16 20.70 -22.09
C ASP A 584 -27.01 22.24 -21.89
N ASN A 585 -26.15 22.63 -20.94
CA ASN A 585 -25.90 24.01 -20.47
C ASN A 585 -27.05 24.74 -19.76
N ALA A 586 -28.26 24.20 -19.75
CA ALA A 586 -29.37 24.75 -18.97
C ALA A 586 -29.27 24.31 -17.51
N GLN A 587 -29.31 25.24 -16.56
CA GLN A 587 -29.36 24.91 -15.14
C GLN A 587 -30.63 24.13 -14.81
N THR A 588 -30.47 22.95 -14.23
CA THR A 588 -31.59 22.08 -13.80
C THR A 588 -31.79 22.15 -12.30
N GLU A 589 -30.71 22.39 -11.55
CA GLU A 589 -30.74 22.42 -10.09
C GLU A 589 -29.56 23.25 -9.55
N GLN A 590 -29.79 23.94 -8.44
CA GLN A 590 -28.74 24.48 -7.59
C GLN A 590 -29.08 24.19 -6.13
N VAL A 591 -28.09 23.74 -5.37
CA VAL A 591 -28.17 23.49 -3.93
C VAL A 591 -27.12 24.33 -3.25
N LYS A 592 -27.50 25.06 -2.20
CA LYS A 592 -26.59 25.85 -1.37
C LYS A 592 -26.68 25.39 0.09
N ASN A 593 -25.56 24.93 0.61
CA ASN A 593 -25.36 24.55 2.00
C ASN A 593 -24.91 25.79 2.78
N ASN A 594 -25.81 26.40 3.55
CA ASN A 594 -25.49 27.58 4.36
C ASN A 594 -24.96 27.13 5.72
N PHE A 595 -23.77 27.61 6.09
CA PHE A 595 -23.13 27.29 7.37
C PHE A 595 -23.23 28.46 8.34
N SER A 596 -23.20 28.16 9.65
CA SER A 596 -23.11 29.16 10.70
C SER A 596 -22.31 28.63 11.89
N PHE A 597 -21.96 29.53 12.82
CA PHE A 597 -21.46 29.16 14.13
C PHE A 597 -22.64 28.76 15.02
N PHE A 598 -22.59 27.55 15.55
CA PHE A 598 -23.56 27.09 16.54
C PHE A 598 -22.95 27.24 17.94
N THR A 599 -23.36 28.32 18.64
CA THR A 599 -22.86 28.92 19.91
C THR A 599 -21.80 30.02 19.76
N GLU A 600 -21.76 30.98 20.70
CA GLU A 600 -20.71 32.03 20.79
C GLU A 600 -19.36 31.34 21.07
N ASN A 601 -18.47 31.29 20.05
CA ASN A 601 -17.24 30.49 19.95
C ASN A 601 -17.41 29.02 19.49
N GLY A 602 -18.53 28.71 18.84
CA GLY A 602 -19.00 27.35 18.58
C GLY A 602 -18.50 26.62 17.34
N ILE A 603 -18.92 25.36 17.24
CA ILE A 603 -18.71 24.47 16.09
C ILE A 603 -19.34 25.05 14.82
N ILE A 604 -18.61 24.98 13.69
CA ILE A 604 -19.14 25.35 12.39
C ILE A 604 -19.95 24.18 11.84
N LYS A 605 -21.26 24.38 11.64
CA LYS A 605 -22.18 23.35 11.16
C LYS A 605 -23.17 23.91 10.15
N LEU A 606 -23.87 23.01 9.46
CA LEU A 606 -24.89 23.34 8.48
C LEU A 606 -26.08 24.00 9.19
N ALA A 607 -26.48 25.18 8.73
CA ALA A 607 -27.60 25.95 9.26
C ALA A 607 -28.86 25.80 8.41
N SER A 608 -28.70 25.73 7.09
CA SER A 608 -29.82 25.47 6.18
C SER A 608 -29.34 24.94 4.84
N VAL A 609 -30.25 24.33 4.10
CA VAL A 609 -30.05 24.02 2.68
C VAL A 609 -31.09 24.78 1.88
N THR A 610 -30.64 25.61 0.95
CA THR A 610 -31.53 26.22 -0.04
C THR A 610 -31.37 25.51 -1.39
N ARG A 611 -32.48 25.43 -2.12
CA ARG A 611 -32.55 24.74 -3.41
C ARG A 611 -33.27 25.62 -4.42
N LYS A 612 -32.80 25.57 -5.66
CA LYS A 612 -33.41 26.19 -6.82
C LYS A 612 -33.52 25.16 -7.93
N ILE A 613 -34.74 24.89 -8.41
CA ILE A 613 -34.99 23.94 -9.51
C ILE A 613 -35.27 24.72 -10.80
N LYS A 614 -34.48 24.45 -11.85
CA LYS A 614 -34.55 25.13 -13.15
C LYS A 614 -34.59 26.67 -12.98
N THR A 615 -35.62 27.32 -13.54
CA THR A 615 -35.88 28.76 -13.46
C THR A 615 -36.82 29.15 -12.31
N GLY A 616 -37.20 28.20 -11.44
CA GLY A 616 -38.02 28.50 -10.27
C GLY A 616 -37.29 29.39 -9.27
N GLU A 617 -38.05 29.93 -8.32
CA GLU A 617 -37.49 30.69 -7.21
C GLU A 617 -36.65 29.79 -6.29
N GLU A 618 -35.64 30.38 -5.65
CA GLU A 618 -34.89 29.69 -4.60
C GLU A 618 -35.78 29.56 -3.36
N TYR A 619 -35.83 28.35 -2.80
CA TYR A 619 -36.57 28.08 -1.57
C TYR A 619 -35.67 27.37 -0.56
N THR A 620 -36.00 27.52 0.73
CA THR A 620 -35.30 26.80 1.79
C THR A 620 -35.87 25.40 1.91
N GLU A 621 -35.06 24.38 1.63
CA GLU A 621 -35.47 22.97 1.72
C GLU A 621 -35.47 22.48 3.17
N VAL A 622 -34.51 22.95 3.96
CA VAL A 622 -34.37 22.57 5.37
C VAL A 622 -33.65 23.65 6.16
N ILE A 623 -34.07 23.86 7.40
CA ILE A 623 -33.40 24.71 8.39
C ILE A 623 -33.03 23.84 9.57
N ILE A 624 -31.77 23.86 9.97
CA ILE A 624 -31.29 23.16 11.17
C ILE A 624 -31.35 24.15 12.34
N ASP A 625 -32.28 23.90 13.27
CA ASP A 625 -32.54 24.83 14.36
C ASP A 625 -31.45 24.74 15.42
N ASN A 626 -31.10 23.52 15.85
CA ASN A 626 -30.19 23.32 16.98
C ASN A 626 -29.36 22.04 16.85
N TYR A 627 -28.17 22.10 17.44
CA TYR A 627 -27.28 20.96 17.65
C TYR A 627 -27.00 20.75 19.14
N ASP A 628 -26.64 19.53 19.52
CA ASP A 628 -26.03 19.29 20.83
C ASP A 628 -24.55 19.70 20.85
N LYS A 629 -23.91 19.60 22.02
CA LYS A 629 -22.49 19.95 22.20
C LYS A 629 -21.51 19.06 21.41
N LYS A 630 -21.94 17.87 20.96
CA LYS A 630 -21.14 16.96 20.12
C LYS A 630 -21.37 17.23 18.62
N GLY A 631 -22.29 18.14 18.29
CA GLY A 631 -22.61 18.51 16.91
C GLY A 631 -23.57 17.53 16.23
N ASN A 632 -24.39 16.81 17.01
CA ASN A 632 -25.54 16.05 16.53
C ASN A 632 -26.76 16.96 16.37
N ILE A 633 -27.59 16.73 15.35
CA ILE A 633 -28.81 17.52 15.13
C ILE A 633 -29.83 17.17 16.21
N LEU A 634 -30.32 18.18 16.94
CA LEU A 634 -31.42 18.04 17.89
C LEU A 634 -32.77 18.34 17.24
N GLN A 635 -32.78 19.31 16.34
CA GLN A 635 -33.99 19.72 15.63
C GLN A 635 -33.64 20.31 14.27
N PHE A 636 -34.46 19.98 13.28
CA PHE A 636 -34.55 20.71 12.04
C PHE A 636 -36.00 20.78 11.57
N HIS A 637 -36.30 21.69 10.67
CA HIS A 637 -37.61 21.74 10.04
C HIS A 637 -37.52 21.92 8.54
N LYS A 638 -38.55 21.42 7.86
CA LYS A 638 -38.76 21.64 6.42
C LYS A 638 -39.83 22.72 6.26
N PRO A 639 -39.49 23.91 5.74
CA PRO A 639 -40.48 24.93 5.43
C PRO A 639 -41.45 24.43 4.35
N GLY A 640 -42.74 24.62 4.55
CA GLY A 640 -43.78 24.38 3.56
C GLY A 640 -44.70 25.60 3.44
N GLU A 641 -45.46 25.70 2.35
CA GLU A 641 -46.34 26.86 2.11
C GLU A 641 -47.47 26.99 3.15
N THR A 642 -47.94 25.86 3.68
CA THR A 642 -49.05 25.82 4.66
C THR A 642 -48.65 25.25 6.01
N TYR A 643 -47.68 24.34 6.05
CA TYR A 643 -47.26 23.65 7.26
C TYR A 643 -45.75 23.51 7.30
N THR A 644 -45.17 23.73 8.49
CA THR A 644 -43.77 23.41 8.79
C THR A 644 -43.70 22.00 9.36
N LEU A 645 -42.87 21.15 8.77
CA LEU A 645 -42.60 19.82 9.32
C LEU A 645 -41.37 19.90 10.23
N ASP A 646 -41.61 20.01 11.53
CA ASP A 646 -40.57 19.90 12.56
C ASP A 646 -40.16 18.44 12.75
N ILE A 647 -38.86 18.16 12.76
CA ILE A 647 -38.28 16.85 13.06
C ILE A 647 -37.23 17.03 14.16
N SER A 648 -37.44 16.34 15.28
CA SER A 648 -36.59 16.41 16.46
C SER A 648 -35.98 15.07 16.80
N TYR A 649 -34.74 15.06 17.27
CA TYR A 649 -34.06 13.88 17.77
C TYR A 649 -33.70 14.04 19.24
N ILE A 650 -33.94 13.00 20.02
CA ILE A 650 -33.44 12.89 21.39
C ILE A 650 -32.23 11.95 21.34
N TRP A 651 -31.10 12.39 21.88
CA TRP A 651 -29.87 11.60 21.91
C TRP A 651 -29.60 11.07 23.32
N GLY A 652 -29.35 9.78 23.40
CA GLY A 652 -28.96 9.06 24.60
C GLY A 652 -27.54 8.54 24.52
N TYR A 653 -27.15 7.74 25.50
CA TYR A 653 -25.83 7.12 25.63
C TYR A 653 -24.71 8.17 25.52
N ASP A 654 -24.79 9.21 26.36
CA ASP A 654 -23.90 10.38 26.30
C ASP A 654 -23.88 11.01 24.89
N SER A 655 -25.03 11.38 24.33
CA SER A 655 -25.13 12.02 23.00
C SER A 655 -24.50 11.19 21.85
N THR A 656 -24.61 9.87 21.92
CA THR A 656 -23.94 8.98 20.96
C THR A 656 -24.90 8.25 20.03
N TYR A 657 -26.11 7.97 20.48
CA TYR A 657 -27.15 7.33 19.68
C TYR A 657 -28.46 8.10 19.79
N ALA A 658 -29.18 8.25 18.68
CA ALA A 658 -30.51 8.81 18.67
C ALA A 658 -31.48 7.79 19.30
N ILE A 659 -32.07 8.14 20.45
CA ILE A 659 -33.02 7.28 21.16
C ILE A 659 -34.48 7.62 20.83
N ALA A 660 -34.72 8.76 20.18
CA ALA A 660 -36.03 9.05 19.59
C ALA A 660 -35.90 9.92 18.34
N GLU A 661 -36.80 9.70 17.38
CA GLU A 661 -37.11 10.59 16.26
C GLU A 661 -38.58 11.02 16.40
N VAL A 662 -38.84 12.32 16.41
CA VAL A 662 -40.20 12.87 16.54
C VAL A 662 -40.52 13.76 15.35
N LYS A 663 -41.58 13.43 14.61
CA LYS A 663 -42.09 14.21 13.48
C LYS A 663 -43.30 15.04 13.90
N ASN A 664 -43.42 16.27 13.39
CA ASN A 664 -44.40 17.29 13.78
C ASN A 664 -44.28 17.76 15.24
N ALA A 665 -43.05 17.81 15.79
CA ALA A 665 -42.82 18.37 17.11
C ALA A 665 -41.45 19.04 17.23
N LYS A 666 -41.40 20.13 17.98
CA LYS A 666 -40.17 20.80 18.38
C LYS A 666 -39.45 20.01 19.48
N TYR A 667 -38.13 20.16 19.54
CA TYR A 667 -37.29 19.47 20.52
C TYR A 667 -37.65 19.86 21.95
N SER A 668 -38.08 21.10 22.18
CA SER A 668 -38.57 21.55 23.49
C SER A 668 -39.82 20.82 23.94
N ASP A 669 -40.68 20.38 23.00
CA ASP A 669 -42.01 19.84 23.28
C ASP A 669 -42.01 18.31 23.37
N VAL A 670 -40.83 17.67 23.35
CA VAL A 670 -40.72 16.21 23.35
C VAL A 670 -39.83 15.73 24.49
N PHE A 671 -40.19 14.58 25.03
CA PHE A 671 -39.39 13.86 26.01
C PHE A 671 -39.55 12.36 25.80
N HIS A 672 -38.44 11.64 25.94
CA HIS A 672 -38.41 10.20 25.90
C HIS A 672 -37.34 9.66 26.87
N THR A 673 -37.66 8.56 27.54
CA THR A 673 -36.67 7.70 28.17
C THR A 673 -37.14 6.24 28.16
N SER A 674 -36.23 5.35 27.80
CA SER A 674 -36.28 3.90 28.04
C SER A 674 -35.47 3.50 29.28
N PHE A 675 -35.02 4.48 30.07
CA PHE A 675 -34.23 4.30 31.29
C PHE A 675 -32.85 3.64 31.12
N GLU A 676 -32.38 3.49 29.88
CA GLU A 676 -31.06 2.92 29.58
C GLU A 676 -29.91 3.80 30.08
N ASP A 677 -30.10 5.13 30.02
CA ASP A 677 -29.08 6.14 30.36
C ASP A 677 -29.04 6.50 31.85
N SER A 678 -30.17 6.47 32.54
CA SER A 678 -30.27 6.85 33.95
C SER A 678 -31.59 6.37 34.55
N ASP A 679 -31.66 6.27 35.89
CA ASP A 679 -32.85 5.93 36.68
C ASP A 679 -33.44 4.52 36.51
N GLY A 680 -32.99 3.77 35.50
CA GLY A 680 -33.37 2.39 35.25
C GLY A 680 -32.54 1.37 36.04
N VAL A 681 -33.16 0.21 36.28
CA VAL A 681 -32.53 -0.97 36.88
C VAL A 681 -32.64 -2.11 35.89
N ASN A 682 -31.58 -2.91 35.76
CA ASN A 682 -31.58 -4.09 34.88
C ASN A 682 -32.79 -4.99 35.16
N ASP A 683 -33.47 -5.41 34.10
CA ASP A 683 -34.65 -6.25 34.16
C ASP A 683 -34.67 -7.20 32.96
N ALA A 684 -34.52 -8.51 33.22
CA ALA A 684 -34.55 -9.53 32.17
C ALA A 684 -35.89 -9.57 31.40
N PHE A 685 -36.92 -8.92 31.93
CA PHE A 685 -38.25 -8.81 31.35
C PHE A 685 -38.59 -7.38 30.95
N SER A 686 -37.60 -6.53 30.66
CA SER A 686 -37.82 -5.18 30.10
C SER A 686 -38.72 -5.23 28.86
N LYS A 687 -39.44 -4.14 28.58
CA LYS A 687 -40.22 -4.03 27.35
C LYS A 687 -39.30 -3.69 26.19
N THR A 688 -38.31 -2.84 26.42
CA THR A 688 -37.25 -2.46 25.47
C THR A 688 -35.91 -2.43 26.17
N GLY A 689 -34.81 -2.49 25.42
CA GLY A 689 -33.47 -2.43 26.01
C GLY A 689 -33.27 -3.46 27.12
N SER A 690 -32.58 -3.06 28.18
CA SER A 690 -32.15 -3.92 29.28
C SER A 690 -32.62 -3.46 30.66
N LYS A 691 -33.15 -2.23 30.77
CA LYS A 691 -33.50 -1.58 32.03
C LYS A 691 -34.97 -1.19 32.07
N THR A 692 -35.51 -1.13 33.28
CA THR A 692 -36.84 -0.60 33.54
C THR A 692 -36.82 0.25 34.80
N ARG A 693 -37.83 1.10 34.97
CA ARG A 693 -38.00 1.88 36.19
C ARG A 693 -38.88 1.13 37.20
N LYS A 694 -38.31 0.85 38.38
CA LYS A 694 -38.92 0.04 39.46
C LYS A 694 -39.37 0.84 40.70
N THR A 695 -39.28 2.18 40.64
CA THR A 695 -39.74 3.09 41.69
C THR A 695 -40.45 4.27 41.03
N ASN A 696 -41.31 4.97 41.77
CA ASN A 696 -42.03 6.13 41.26
C ASN A 696 -41.12 7.06 40.44
N TYR A 697 -41.63 7.49 39.29
CA TYR A 697 -40.92 8.36 38.37
C TYR A 697 -41.61 9.71 38.30
N SER A 698 -40.80 10.77 38.45
CA SER A 698 -41.27 12.14 38.28
C SER A 698 -40.30 12.92 37.42
N LYS A 699 -40.83 13.58 36.39
CA LYS A 699 -40.07 14.46 35.51
C LYS A 699 -40.89 15.69 35.16
N THR A 700 -40.42 16.84 35.61
CA THR A 700 -40.94 18.13 35.17
C THR A 700 -40.29 18.53 33.86
N ILE A 701 -41.12 18.84 32.86
CA ILE A 701 -40.71 19.39 31.57
C ILE A 701 -41.26 20.81 31.51
N SER A 702 -40.38 21.80 31.37
CA SER A 702 -40.71 23.23 31.38
C SER A 702 -40.29 23.89 30.07
N GLY A 703 -40.91 25.03 29.75
CA GLY A 703 -40.63 25.79 28.53
C GLY A 703 -41.39 25.29 27.30
N ILE A 704 -42.26 24.28 27.47
CA ILE A 704 -43.01 23.62 26.41
C ILE A 704 -44.22 24.44 25.93
N SER A 705 -44.72 24.16 24.74
CA SER A 705 -45.92 24.80 24.19
C SER A 705 -47.19 24.37 24.95
N ASN A 706 -48.14 25.27 25.17
CA ASN A 706 -49.47 24.89 25.70
C ASN A 706 -50.25 24.10 24.65
N GLY A 707 -51.06 23.12 25.07
CA GLY A 707 -51.87 22.32 24.15
C GLY A 707 -52.05 20.88 24.60
N ALA A 708 -52.58 20.05 23.71
CA ALA A 708 -52.81 18.62 23.95
C ALA A 708 -51.58 17.78 23.57
N TYR A 709 -51.12 16.96 24.50
CA TYR A 709 -49.97 16.05 24.39
C TYR A 709 -50.41 14.62 24.63
N ILE A 710 -49.66 13.67 24.10
CA ILE A 710 -49.76 12.25 24.45
C ILE A 710 -48.66 11.93 25.45
N LEU A 711 -49.06 11.43 26.61
CA LEU A 711 -48.19 10.71 27.53
C LEU A 711 -48.45 9.22 27.33
N SER A 712 -47.45 8.47 26.88
CA SER A 712 -47.51 7.02 26.81
C SER A 712 -46.32 6.37 27.50
N PHE A 713 -46.54 5.19 28.06
CA PHE A 713 -45.49 4.37 28.67
C PHE A 713 -45.97 2.93 28.76
N TRP A 714 -45.04 1.99 28.81
CA TRP A 714 -45.36 0.60 29.06
C TRP A 714 -45.36 0.35 30.57
N LYS A 715 -46.40 -0.35 31.05
CA LYS A 715 -46.50 -0.80 32.44
C LYS A 715 -46.62 -2.32 32.46
N ARG A 716 -45.82 -2.98 33.28
CA ARG A 716 -45.92 -4.42 33.49
C ARG A 716 -46.79 -4.72 34.69
N THR A 717 -47.71 -5.67 34.55
CA THR A 717 -48.44 -6.28 35.67
C THR A 717 -48.31 -7.79 35.55
N GLY A 718 -47.64 -8.44 36.50
CA GLY A 718 -47.23 -9.84 36.34
C GLY A 718 -46.26 -10.01 35.17
N ALA A 719 -46.61 -10.86 34.20
CA ALA A 719 -45.79 -11.12 33.00
C ALA A 719 -46.18 -10.27 31.77
N VAL A 720 -47.25 -9.48 31.87
CA VAL A 720 -47.84 -8.79 30.71
C VAL A 720 -47.45 -7.32 30.73
N TRP A 721 -46.91 -6.86 29.61
CA TRP A 721 -46.71 -5.44 29.33
C TRP A 721 -47.96 -4.87 28.65
N THR A 722 -48.48 -3.79 29.19
CA THR A 722 -49.61 -3.06 28.61
C THR A 722 -49.23 -1.60 28.40
N MET A 723 -49.46 -1.08 27.20
CA MET A 723 -49.23 0.34 26.92
C MET A 723 -50.32 1.16 27.61
N GLN A 724 -49.88 2.13 28.40
CA GLN A 724 -50.73 3.16 28.96
C GLN A 724 -50.58 4.38 28.06
N THR A 725 -51.70 4.91 27.55
CA THR A 725 -51.70 6.11 26.72
C THR A 725 -52.77 7.05 27.25
N THR A 726 -52.40 8.30 27.51
CA THR A 726 -53.33 9.32 27.98
C THR A 726 -53.03 10.62 27.28
N GLN A 727 -54.09 11.28 26.79
CA GLN A 727 -53.97 12.66 26.34
C GLN A 727 -53.98 13.59 27.54
N VAL A 728 -52.99 14.46 27.63
CA VAL A 728 -52.81 15.41 28.72
C VAL A 728 -52.79 16.83 28.16
N ASN A 729 -53.37 17.78 28.89
CA ASN A 729 -53.35 19.18 28.50
C ASN A 729 -52.28 19.91 29.29
N VAL A 730 -51.40 20.58 28.56
CA VAL A 730 -50.34 21.42 29.11
C VAL A 730 -50.85 22.85 29.22
N SER A 731 -50.84 23.36 30.45
CA SER A 731 -51.13 24.75 30.79
C SER A 731 -49.89 25.33 31.48
N ASN A 732 -49.63 26.63 31.29
CA ASN A 732 -48.47 27.34 31.88
C ASN A 732 -47.09 26.87 31.38
N ARG A 733 -47.01 26.33 30.16
CA ARG A 733 -45.75 25.95 29.50
C ARG A 733 -44.93 24.92 30.30
N GLN A 734 -45.58 24.09 31.10
CA GLN A 734 -44.94 23.09 31.94
C GLN A 734 -45.87 21.90 32.19
N TYR A 735 -45.30 20.71 32.28
CA TYR A 735 -46.00 19.50 32.69
C TYR A 735 -45.09 18.61 33.54
N THR A 736 -45.63 18.04 34.62
CA THR A 736 -44.91 17.08 35.46
C THR A 736 -45.44 15.68 35.19
N ILE A 737 -44.65 14.88 34.48
CA ILE A 737 -44.89 13.44 34.34
C ILE A 737 -44.74 12.84 35.73
N SER A 738 -45.81 12.24 36.27
CA SER A 738 -45.82 11.57 37.56
C SER A 738 -46.39 10.17 37.40
N LEU A 739 -45.51 9.16 37.39
CA LEU A 739 -45.86 7.77 37.11
C LEU A 739 -45.57 6.90 38.33
N ALA A 740 -46.56 6.11 38.75
CA ALA A 740 -46.37 5.13 39.80
C ALA A 740 -45.69 3.88 39.24
N ALA A 741 -44.56 3.49 39.83
CA ALA A 741 -43.85 2.28 39.47
C ALA A 741 -43.30 1.60 40.73
N THR A 742 -43.35 0.26 40.74
CA THR A 742 -42.85 -0.56 41.83
C THR A 742 -42.00 -1.69 41.26
N THR A 743 -41.32 -2.45 42.13
CA THR A 743 -40.56 -3.63 41.72
C THR A 743 -41.41 -4.69 41.03
N THR A 744 -42.70 -4.79 41.39
CA THR A 744 -43.68 -5.72 40.81
C THR A 744 -44.46 -5.13 39.63
N ASN A 745 -44.56 -3.80 39.55
CA ASN A 745 -45.21 -3.10 38.45
C ASN A 745 -44.26 -2.05 37.86
N PRO A 746 -43.16 -2.47 37.20
CA PRO A 746 -42.23 -1.54 36.59
C PRO A 746 -42.86 -0.84 35.38
N ILE A 747 -42.28 0.30 35.05
CA ILE A 747 -42.58 1.05 33.83
C ILE A 747 -41.36 1.11 32.91
N ASP A 748 -41.63 1.30 31.62
CA ASP A 748 -40.62 1.39 30.56
C ASP A 748 -41.13 2.31 29.45
N GLU A 749 -40.25 2.76 28.56
CA GLU A 749 -40.62 3.46 27.31
C GLU A 749 -41.53 4.68 27.53
N VAL A 750 -41.13 5.59 28.42
CA VAL A 750 -41.89 6.82 28.66
C VAL A 750 -41.73 7.74 27.46
N ARG A 751 -42.85 8.19 26.90
CA ARG A 751 -42.95 9.12 25.78
C ARG A 751 -43.90 10.24 26.11
N PHE A 752 -43.47 11.45 25.80
CA PHE A 752 -44.27 12.65 25.94
C PHE A 752 -44.05 13.54 24.71
N TYR A 753 -45.10 13.79 23.95
CA TYR A 753 -45.04 14.54 22.69
C TYR A 753 -46.39 15.16 22.34
N PRO A 754 -46.46 16.21 21.50
CA PRO A 754 -47.72 16.80 21.07
C PRO A 754 -48.66 15.79 20.41
N SER A 755 -49.97 15.94 20.59
CA SER A 755 -50.97 14.97 20.09
C SER A 755 -51.01 14.79 18.58
N GLY A 756 -50.54 15.76 17.80
CA GLY A 756 -50.38 15.66 16.34
C GLY A 756 -49.03 15.12 15.87
N ALA A 757 -48.15 14.71 16.78
CA ALA A 757 -46.80 14.27 16.47
C ALA A 757 -46.67 12.74 16.44
N LEU A 758 -45.63 12.25 15.75
CA LEU A 758 -45.29 10.83 15.64
C LEU A 758 -43.91 10.60 16.20
N MET A 759 -43.78 9.71 17.18
CA MET A 759 -42.50 9.40 17.85
C MET A 759 -42.08 7.95 17.59
N ASN A 760 -40.94 7.78 16.94
CA ASN A 760 -40.18 6.53 16.90
C ASN A 760 -39.14 6.55 18.04
N THR A 761 -38.87 5.40 18.64
CA THR A 761 -37.92 5.27 19.77
C THR A 761 -37.01 4.08 19.58
N TYR A 762 -35.78 4.18 20.11
CA TYR A 762 -34.74 3.20 19.87
C TYR A 762 -33.95 2.92 21.16
N THR A 763 -33.60 1.65 21.38
CA THR A 763 -32.62 1.25 22.41
C THR A 763 -31.42 0.57 21.76
N TYR A 764 -30.27 0.60 22.43
CA TYR A 764 -29.02 0.08 21.88
C TYR A 764 -28.27 -0.74 22.93
N ASP A 765 -27.56 -1.76 22.48
CA ASP A 765 -26.43 -2.31 23.22
C ASP A 765 -25.16 -1.67 22.65
N PRO A 766 -24.49 -0.78 23.41
CA PRO A 766 -23.39 -0.02 22.86
C PRO A 766 -22.22 -0.91 22.38
N LEU A 767 -21.66 -0.55 21.21
CA LEU A 767 -20.64 -1.33 20.48
C LEU A 767 -21.16 -2.59 19.76
N ILE A 768 -22.43 -2.96 19.96
CA ILE A 768 -23.07 -4.07 19.25
C ILE A 768 -24.07 -3.52 18.21
N GLY A 769 -25.12 -2.83 18.65
CA GLY A 769 -26.13 -2.30 17.74
C GLY A 769 -27.45 -1.93 18.40
N ILE A 770 -28.48 -1.70 17.59
CA ILE A 770 -29.84 -1.42 18.04
C ILE A 770 -30.43 -2.69 18.69
N THR A 771 -31.12 -2.59 19.81
CA THR A 771 -31.78 -3.72 20.50
C THR A 771 -33.29 -3.70 20.34
N SER A 772 -33.88 -2.51 20.20
CA SER A 772 -35.30 -2.38 19.89
C SER A 772 -35.58 -1.09 19.13
N GLU A 773 -36.61 -1.13 18.31
CA GLU A 773 -37.22 0.01 17.63
C GLU A 773 -38.71 -0.04 17.91
N THR A 774 -39.31 1.06 18.39
CA THR A 774 -40.75 1.11 18.61
C THR A 774 -41.38 2.24 17.83
N ASP A 775 -42.42 1.90 17.06
CA ASP A 775 -43.16 2.80 16.20
C ASP A 775 -44.11 3.74 16.98
N PRO A 776 -44.79 4.70 16.32
CA PRO A 776 -45.70 5.63 16.98
C PRO A 776 -46.95 4.98 17.55
N ASN A 777 -47.30 3.77 17.12
CA ASN A 777 -48.43 2.98 17.65
C ASN A 777 -48.02 2.10 18.83
N GLY A 778 -46.76 2.17 19.26
CA GLY A 778 -46.22 1.37 20.35
C GLY A 778 -45.78 -0.04 19.94
N ARG A 779 -45.79 -0.40 18.65
CA ARG A 779 -45.34 -1.73 18.21
C ARG A 779 -43.82 -1.78 18.17
N THR A 780 -43.24 -2.72 18.91
CA THR A 780 -41.79 -2.86 19.02
C THR A 780 -41.27 -3.95 18.11
N ILE A 781 -40.22 -3.66 17.35
CA ILE A 781 -39.36 -4.64 16.70
C ILE A 781 -38.12 -4.84 17.57
N TYR A 782 -37.72 -6.10 17.78
CA TYR A 782 -36.54 -6.45 18.56
C TYR A 782 -35.43 -6.99 17.66
N TYR A 783 -34.21 -6.63 18.01
CA TYR A 783 -33.00 -7.05 17.31
C TYR A 783 -32.12 -7.83 18.29
N GLU A 784 -31.86 -9.10 17.99
CA GLU A 784 -31.02 -9.97 18.80
C GLU A 784 -29.74 -10.30 18.04
N TYR A 785 -28.62 -10.33 18.74
CA TYR A 785 -27.31 -10.62 18.16
C TYR A 785 -26.80 -11.99 18.64
N ASP A 786 -25.99 -12.66 17.82
CA ASP A 786 -25.25 -13.83 18.24
C ASP A 786 -24.05 -13.44 19.13
N GLY A 787 -23.35 -14.43 19.71
CA GLY A 787 -22.18 -14.18 20.55
C GLY A 787 -20.99 -13.50 19.83
N PHE A 788 -21.07 -13.29 18.51
CA PHE A 788 -20.10 -12.51 17.73
C PHE A 788 -20.51 -11.05 17.56
N GLY A 789 -21.68 -10.63 18.08
CA GLY A 789 -22.23 -9.31 17.87
C GLY A 789 -22.84 -9.12 16.47
N ARG A 790 -23.22 -10.19 15.77
CA ARG A 790 -23.88 -10.13 14.45
C ARG A 790 -25.37 -10.36 14.61
N LEU A 791 -26.19 -9.65 13.82
CA LEU A 791 -27.65 -9.73 13.90
C LEU A 791 -28.15 -11.16 13.64
N ARG A 792 -28.79 -11.78 14.62
CA ARG A 792 -29.27 -13.17 14.55
C ARG A 792 -30.77 -13.24 14.31
N TYR A 793 -31.55 -12.45 15.04
CA TYR A 793 -33.01 -12.43 14.93
C TYR A 793 -33.55 -11.01 14.86
N ILE A 794 -34.57 -10.83 14.03
CA ILE A 794 -35.51 -9.71 14.12
C ILE A 794 -36.85 -10.28 14.56
N ARG A 795 -37.46 -9.71 15.59
CA ARG A 795 -38.74 -10.17 16.14
C ARG A 795 -39.80 -9.08 16.14
N ASP A 796 -41.06 -9.51 16.07
CA ASP A 796 -42.23 -8.65 16.20
C ASP A 796 -42.50 -8.26 17.66
N ASN A 797 -43.59 -7.51 17.86
CA ASN A 797 -44.00 -6.99 19.16
C ASN A 797 -44.36 -8.09 20.18
N GLU A 798 -44.79 -9.24 19.68
CA GLU A 798 -45.14 -10.45 20.44
C GLU A 798 -43.92 -11.38 20.64
N LYS A 799 -42.73 -10.96 20.19
CA LYS A 799 -41.46 -11.70 20.21
C LYS A 799 -41.40 -12.92 19.30
N ASN A 800 -42.29 -13.03 18.32
CA ASN A 800 -42.17 -14.02 17.26
C ASN A 800 -41.04 -13.61 16.31
N ILE A 801 -40.33 -14.59 15.75
CA ILE A 801 -39.26 -14.34 14.78
C ILE A 801 -39.90 -13.89 13.46
N ILE A 802 -39.62 -12.65 13.04
CA ILE A 802 -39.95 -12.16 11.69
C ILE A 802 -38.87 -12.62 10.72
N GLN A 803 -37.61 -12.51 11.14
CA GLN A 803 -36.46 -12.84 10.31
C GLN A 803 -35.35 -13.49 11.14
N GLU A 804 -34.80 -14.58 10.61
CA GLU A 804 -33.61 -15.25 11.13
C GLU A 804 -32.46 -15.08 10.15
N TYR A 805 -31.32 -14.64 10.66
CA TYR A 805 -30.08 -14.57 9.92
C TYR A 805 -29.22 -15.76 10.31
N LYS A 806 -29.15 -16.73 9.40
CA LYS A 806 -28.16 -17.80 9.49
C LYS A 806 -26.94 -17.37 8.70
N TYR A 807 -25.87 -17.10 9.43
CA TYR A 807 -24.58 -16.83 8.83
C TYR A 807 -23.95 -18.14 8.37
N HIS A 808 -24.39 -18.61 7.21
CA HIS A 808 -23.69 -19.61 6.44
C HIS A 808 -22.53 -18.91 5.74
N TYR A 809 -21.32 -19.34 6.06
CA TYR A 809 -20.19 -19.00 5.23
C TYR A 809 -20.30 -19.88 3.99
N LYS A 810 -20.22 -19.25 2.81
CA LYS A 810 -20.44 -19.88 1.50
C LYS A 810 -19.84 -21.29 1.48
N GLU A 811 -20.73 -22.28 1.44
CA GLU A 811 -20.39 -23.69 1.23
C GLU A 811 -19.78 -23.86 -0.15
#